data_AF-A0A834M1M2-F1
#
_entry.id   AF-A0A834M1M2-F1
#
_cell.length_a   1.000
_cell.length_b   1.000
_cell.length_c   1.000
_cell.angle_alpha   90.00
_cell.angle_beta   90.00
_cell.angle_gamma   90.00
#
_symmetry.space_group_name_H-M   'P 1'
#
loop_
_entity.id
_entity.type
_entity.pdbx_description
1 polymer ?
#
loop_
_entity_poly.entity_id
_entity_poly.type
_entity_poly.pdbx_seq_one_letter_code
_entity_poly.pdbx_strand_id
1 'polypeptide(L)'
;MSQTLMVTSSITVNNGNRSPGSPKDDRKRQRRPYNSKTFKVEINSAAKIPMQSMANALQGLVLWRGSLLVRQPFFHNPKNFVDVGGGILGCRGFHSSFRTTQGGLSLNIDVSTTMIIQPGSVVDFLIANQNVKDPFQIDWAKVAIFRLTVVTVAKRTLKNLRIKANPANTVFKIFGLSERPCKEQILSLKKGKNEDGEIQTIEVIVYDYFVNHRNIELRYSGDLPCINVGKPKRPTYFPLELCSLVSLQHYTKSLSTFQRSSLVEKLRQKPQERMRVLTDALKVNNYDAEPMLRSCSPSMPLISKVPTMFIRMDASYGSPGQEALLEFYVSSGKRKPDQIIIFRDGVSELQFNQVLNIELDQIIEACKCLDEKWSPKFMVIVAQKNHHTKFFQPGSPDNVPPGGEQPNKLIIQSSFSSPNFKPLQIFANCPKAAKIQLTTKPYCLRSLEMISKSFESDLENKGRALRSLNSSFLTRGKQRRGEELKERIRMENKRVVVVGGGVAGSLVAKSLQFRAALTLIDSKDYFEIPWASLRGMVEPSFAERSVIRHRDYLTNGHVITSPAIDVTPTEVLTAEGRSIPYDYLVIATGHHDPVPTTRFERLQQYQADNEKIKGAKSILIIGGGPTGVELAGEIAFDYPEKDVTLVHNGYRLLEFIGPKASNKSLEWLKSKHVDVKLEQSVDLDSNSGGAYVTSSGEIIEADCHFLCTGKPLGSEWLKGTMLKGSLDELGRLEVDENLRVKGHRNVFAIGDITDIKEMKQGYSAQKHALVAAKNLSILLAGGRQSKMAAYEPRSSAKAFVSLGRREAVAQFPFTTVIGVAPGLIKSRDLFVGKTRKHLGLDPHIVDA
;
A
#
# COMPACT_ATOMS: atom_id res chain seq x y z
N MET A 1 30.29 24.47 -33.42
CA MET A 1 30.98 25.55 -32.70
C MET A 1 30.68 25.39 -31.22
N SER A 2 31.61 24.87 -30.41
CA SER A 2 31.45 24.85 -28.95
C SER A 2 31.87 26.21 -28.41
N GLN A 3 30.95 26.94 -27.78
CA GLN A 3 31.28 28.14 -27.01
C GLN A 3 31.35 27.78 -25.54
N THR A 4 32.47 28.07 -24.90
CA THR A 4 32.63 27.96 -23.45
C THR A 4 32.26 29.29 -22.83
N LEU A 5 31.20 29.34 -22.01
CA LEU A 5 30.77 30.52 -21.28
C LEU A 5 31.11 30.36 -19.79
N MET A 6 31.84 31.33 -19.24
CA MET A 6 32.11 31.43 -17.80
C MET A 6 31.00 32.26 -17.16
N VAL A 7 30.20 31.63 -16.28
CA VAL A 7 29.14 32.34 -15.53
C VAL A 7 29.57 32.49 -14.08
N THR A 8 29.77 33.73 -13.63
CA THR A 8 30.07 34.11 -12.25
C THR A 8 28.82 34.69 -11.59
N SER A 9 28.36 34.09 -10.48
CA SER A 9 27.31 34.67 -9.64
C SER A 9 27.95 35.41 -8.45
N SER A 10 27.93 36.74 -8.46
CA SER A 10 28.24 37.57 -7.29
C SER A 10 26.94 37.95 -6.58
N ILE A 11 26.83 37.64 -5.28
CA ILE A 11 25.77 38.16 -4.41
C ILE A 11 26.37 39.35 -3.67
N THR A 12 26.04 40.57 -4.11
CA THR A 12 26.43 41.81 -3.43
C THR A 12 25.39 42.10 -2.36
N VAL A 13 25.75 41.93 -1.07
CA VAL A 13 24.94 42.44 0.04
C VAL A 13 25.39 43.88 0.33
N ASN A 14 24.50 44.82 0.07
CA ASN A 14 24.70 46.25 0.29
C ASN A 14 24.54 46.55 1.79
N ASN A 15 25.64 46.83 2.51
CA ASN A 15 25.58 47.29 3.90
C ASN A 15 25.71 48.82 3.94
N GLY A 16 24.58 49.51 3.92
CA GLY A 16 24.49 50.93 4.26
C GLY A 16 24.31 51.11 5.77
N ASN A 17 25.31 51.68 6.44
CA ASN A 17 25.19 52.82 7.35
C ASN A 17 26.54 53.12 8.02
N ARG A 18 27.03 54.36 7.82
CA ARG A 18 28.14 54.98 8.56
C ARG A 18 27.57 55.81 9.72
N SER A 19 28.26 55.84 10.86
CA SER A 19 28.57 57.05 11.65
C SER A 19 29.58 56.75 12.80
N PRO A 20 30.30 57.76 13.36
CA PRO A 20 31.76 57.71 13.51
C PRO A 20 32.34 57.80 14.95
N GLY A 21 33.64 57.45 15.10
CA GLY A 21 34.52 57.69 16.27
C GLY A 21 34.63 56.48 17.21
N SER A 22 35.77 56.01 17.73
CA SER A 22 37.18 56.45 17.83
C SER A 22 38.06 55.16 18.10
N PRO A 23 39.41 55.22 18.17
CA PRO A 23 40.28 54.10 17.85
C PRO A 23 40.78 53.30 19.05
N LYS A 24 40.97 51.98 18.90
CA LYS A 24 42.24 51.24 19.13
C LYS A 24 42.06 49.73 19.13
N ASP A 25 43.08 49.09 18.54
CA ASP A 25 43.56 47.72 18.69
C ASP A 25 42.57 46.57 18.83
N ASP A 26 42.48 45.79 17.75
CA ASP A 26 42.60 44.33 17.86
C ASP A 26 42.87 43.70 16.49
N ARG A 27 44.03 43.05 16.35
CA ARG A 27 44.38 42.20 15.20
C ARG A 27 43.46 40.98 15.14
N LYS A 28 42.21 41.15 14.68
CA LYS A 28 41.28 40.05 14.39
C LYS A 28 41.39 39.62 12.92
N ARG A 29 42.04 38.47 12.73
CA ARG A 29 41.84 37.46 11.67
C ARG A 29 40.89 37.91 10.55
N GLN A 30 41.45 38.33 9.41
CA GLN A 30 40.70 38.53 8.17
C GLN A 30 39.82 37.30 7.89
N ARG A 31 38.50 37.51 7.81
CA ARG A 31 37.56 36.50 7.30
C ARG A 31 37.95 36.21 5.85
N ARG A 32 38.26 34.95 5.54
CA ARG A 32 38.47 34.48 4.15
C ARG A 32 37.28 34.90 3.28
N PRO A 33 37.51 35.43 2.06
CA PRO A 33 36.43 35.78 1.15
C PRO A 33 35.61 34.54 0.76
N TYR A 34 34.32 34.74 0.54
CA TYR A 34 33.36 33.71 0.17
C TYR A 34 33.78 33.08 -1.17
N ASN A 35 34.05 31.78 -1.21
CA ASN A 35 34.38 31.08 -2.45
C ASN A 35 33.19 31.16 -3.43
N SER A 36 33.32 31.95 -4.49
CA SER A 36 32.43 31.87 -5.65
C SER A 36 32.57 30.45 -6.24
N LYS A 37 31.43 29.76 -6.41
CA LYS A 37 31.42 28.48 -7.12
C LYS A 37 31.31 28.76 -8.61
N THR A 38 32.42 28.62 -9.33
CA THR A 38 32.44 28.71 -10.79
C THR A 38 32.09 27.34 -11.37
N PHE A 39 31.11 27.29 -12.28
CA PHE A 39 30.72 26.08 -13.01
C PHE A 39 31.17 26.21 -14.46
N LYS A 40 31.86 25.20 -14.99
CA LYS A 40 32.19 25.10 -16.42
C LYS A 40 31.05 24.33 -17.09
N VAL A 41 30.26 25.01 -17.92
CA VAL A 41 29.15 24.41 -18.67
C VAL A 41 29.55 24.33 -20.13
N GLU A 42 29.47 23.12 -20.68
CA GLU A 42 29.71 22.86 -22.10
C GLU A 42 28.37 22.68 -22.81
N ILE A 43 28.08 23.52 -23.79
CA ILE A 43 26.83 23.50 -24.55
C ILE A 43 27.12 22.95 -25.94
N ASN A 44 26.63 21.75 -26.21
CA ASN A 44 26.79 21.08 -27.51
C ASN A 44 25.42 20.97 -28.20
N SER A 45 25.35 21.40 -29.47
CA SER A 45 24.13 21.29 -30.28
C SER A 45 23.93 19.83 -30.69
N ALA A 46 22.87 19.19 -30.18
CA ALA A 46 22.59 17.78 -30.45
C ALA A 46 21.71 17.57 -31.69
N ALA A 47 20.71 18.43 -31.91
CA ALA A 47 19.80 18.35 -33.05
C ALA A 47 19.07 19.67 -33.27
N LYS A 48 18.71 19.97 -34.52
CA LYS A 48 17.78 21.06 -34.88
C LYS A 48 16.40 20.45 -35.08
N ILE A 49 15.44 20.82 -34.22
CA ILE A 49 14.08 20.28 -34.26
C ILE A 49 13.18 21.26 -35.04
N PRO A 50 12.59 20.85 -36.19
CA PRO A 50 11.65 21.71 -36.91
C PRO A 50 10.40 21.99 -36.07
N MET A 51 9.96 23.25 -36.03
CA MET A 51 8.76 23.68 -35.28
C MET A 51 7.48 22.95 -35.74
N GLN A 52 7.35 22.66 -37.04
CA GLN A 52 6.25 21.83 -37.57
C GLN A 52 6.25 20.42 -36.97
N SER A 53 7.43 19.85 -36.71
CA SER A 53 7.60 18.55 -36.07
C SER A 53 7.34 18.62 -34.56
N MET A 54 7.42 19.78 -33.91
CA MET A 54 7.04 19.94 -32.50
C MET A 54 5.54 19.72 -32.28
N ALA A 55 4.67 20.09 -33.23
CA ALA A 55 3.25 19.74 -33.15
C ALA A 55 3.00 18.21 -33.09
N ASN A 56 3.91 17.42 -33.67
CA ASN A 56 3.86 15.94 -33.62
C ASN A 56 4.74 15.35 -32.49
N ALA A 57 5.75 16.07 -32.00
CA ALA A 57 6.79 15.59 -31.07
C ALA A 57 6.73 16.18 -29.64
N LEU A 58 5.71 16.98 -29.31
CA LEU A 58 5.52 17.62 -27.99
C LEU A 58 5.15 16.65 -26.84
N GLN A 59 5.64 15.41 -26.86
CA GLN A 59 5.77 14.58 -25.65
C GLN A 59 7.09 14.85 -24.90
N GLY A 60 8.13 15.41 -25.57
CA GLY A 60 9.48 15.55 -24.98
C GLY A 60 9.89 16.93 -24.48
N LEU A 61 9.40 18.03 -25.06
CA LEU A 61 9.87 19.39 -24.76
C LEU A 61 9.30 20.01 -23.47
N VAL A 62 8.42 19.28 -22.77
CA VAL A 62 7.83 19.70 -21.47
C VAL A 62 8.79 19.47 -20.28
N LEU A 63 9.93 18.81 -20.50
CA LEU A 63 10.93 18.57 -19.45
C LEU A 63 11.70 19.81 -18.98
N TRP A 64 11.55 20.97 -19.65
CA TRP A 64 12.09 22.24 -19.15
C TRP A 64 11.10 23.13 -18.37
N ARG A 65 9.88 22.63 -18.12
CA ARG A 65 9.04 23.05 -17.00
C ARG A 65 8.22 21.86 -16.50
N GLY A 66 8.94 20.89 -15.94
CA GLY A 66 8.33 19.92 -15.03
C GLY A 66 7.51 20.67 -14.00
N SER A 67 6.33 20.12 -13.69
CA SER A 67 5.47 20.54 -12.59
C SER A 67 6.31 21.08 -11.43
N LEU A 68 6.14 22.39 -11.16
CA LEU A 68 6.88 23.27 -10.25
C LEU A 68 8.03 24.12 -10.87
N LEU A 69 7.65 25.21 -11.54
CA LEU A 69 8.20 26.51 -11.14
C LEU A 69 7.01 27.40 -10.76
N VAL A 70 6.58 27.31 -9.50
CA VAL A 70 5.88 28.45 -8.89
C VAL A 70 6.91 29.58 -8.94
N ARG A 71 6.83 30.42 -9.97
CA ARG A 71 7.67 31.61 -10.08
C ARG A 71 7.49 32.40 -8.78
N GLN A 72 8.55 33.07 -8.36
CA GLN A 72 8.58 33.89 -7.14
C GLN A 72 7.42 34.92 -6.96
N PRO A 73 6.67 35.38 -7.98
CA PRO A 73 5.56 36.31 -7.75
C PRO A 73 4.36 35.70 -6.97
N PHE A 74 4.13 34.39 -7.06
CA PHE A 74 2.93 33.78 -6.44
C PHE A 74 3.03 33.62 -4.91
N PHE A 75 4.24 33.63 -4.36
CA PHE A 75 4.49 33.47 -2.94
C PHE A 75 4.42 34.76 -2.13
N HIS A 76 4.36 35.92 -2.81
CA HIS A 76 4.28 37.23 -2.14
C HIS A 76 2.85 37.67 -1.85
N ASN A 77 1.85 36.97 -2.40
CA ASN A 77 0.45 37.28 -2.13
C ASN A 77 -0.10 36.37 -1.02
N PRO A 78 -0.36 36.89 0.20
CA PRO A 78 -0.88 36.12 1.31
C PRO A 78 -2.25 35.48 1.02
N LYS A 79 -3.01 36.01 0.03
CA LYS A 79 -4.30 35.45 -0.41
C LYS A 79 -4.20 34.08 -1.08
N ASN A 80 -3.00 33.63 -1.46
CA ASN A 80 -2.77 32.34 -2.09
C ASN A 80 -2.58 31.18 -1.11
N PHE A 81 -2.49 31.47 0.20
CA PHE A 81 -2.32 30.46 1.24
C PHE A 81 -3.62 30.24 1.99
N VAL A 82 -3.93 28.97 2.24
CA VAL A 82 -5.08 28.52 2.98
C VAL A 82 -4.57 27.71 4.15
N ASP A 83 -4.85 28.13 5.38
CA ASP A 83 -4.49 27.31 6.55
C ASP A 83 -5.36 26.05 6.59
N VAL A 84 -4.72 24.88 6.59
CA VAL A 84 -5.40 23.57 6.63
C VAL A 84 -5.50 23.05 8.07
N GLY A 85 -4.73 23.63 8.99
CA GLY A 85 -4.58 23.21 10.37
C GLY A 85 -3.36 22.30 10.60
N GLY A 86 -2.81 22.36 11.81
CA GLY A 86 -1.67 21.54 12.22
C GLY A 86 -0.33 21.96 11.61
N GLY A 87 -0.15 23.26 11.37
CA GLY A 87 1.07 23.85 10.80
C GLY A 87 1.25 23.62 9.30
N ILE A 88 0.16 23.27 8.59
CA ILE A 88 0.15 22.97 7.14
C ILE A 88 -0.68 24.03 6.42
N LEU A 89 -0.11 24.59 5.35
CA LEU A 89 -0.77 25.55 4.49
C LEU A 89 -1.00 24.93 3.10
N GLY A 90 -2.18 25.13 2.53
CA GLY A 90 -2.46 24.90 1.12
C GLY A 90 -2.06 26.11 0.30
N CYS A 91 -1.10 25.96 -0.60
CA CYS A 91 -0.68 26.99 -1.54
C CYS A 91 -1.42 26.80 -2.87
N ARG A 92 -2.26 27.77 -3.25
CA ARG A 92 -2.97 27.80 -4.53
C ARG A 92 -1.99 28.22 -5.64
N GLY A 93 -2.06 27.51 -6.77
CA GLY A 93 -1.27 27.77 -7.97
C GLY A 93 -1.97 27.23 -9.22
N PHE A 94 -1.26 27.19 -10.34
CA PHE A 94 -1.82 26.78 -11.62
C PHE A 94 -1.06 25.60 -12.22
N HIS A 95 -1.81 24.60 -12.69
CA HIS A 95 -1.30 23.63 -13.63
C HIS A 95 -1.41 24.22 -15.04
N SER A 96 -0.37 24.09 -15.85
CA SER A 96 -0.38 24.51 -17.26
C SER A 96 0.23 23.41 -18.12
N SER A 97 -0.42 23.09 -19.24
CA SER A 97 0.08 22.12 -20.21
C SER A 97 -0.33 22.52 -21.62
N PHE A 98 0.59 22.44 -22.59
CA PHE A 98 0.24 22.59 -23.99
C PHE A 98 -0.33 21.28 -24.54
N ARG A 99 -1.36 21.37 -25.37
CA ARG A 99 -2.06 20.24 -26.01
C ARG A 99 -2.24 20.54 -27.49
N THR A 100 -2.00 19.54 -28.33
CA THR A 100 -2.27 19.64 -29.76
C THR A 100 -3.72 19.30 -30.02
N THR A 101 -4.39 20.16 -30.77
CA THR A 101 -5.83 20.08 -31.05
C THR A 101 -6.07 20.18 -32.55
N GLN A 102 -7.26 19.82 -33.03
CA GLN A 102 -7.66 20.01 -34.43
C GLN A 102 -7.59 21.49 -34.85
N GLY A 103 -7.74 22.43 -33.91
CA GLY A 103 -7.54 23.86 -34.11
C GLY A 103 -6.10 24.37 -33.93
N GLY A 104 -5.10 23.49 -33.78
CA GLY A 104 -3.70 23.86 -33.53
C GLY A 104 -3.25 23.67 -32.08
N LEU A 105 -2.17 24.35 -31.66
CA LEU A 105 -1.63 24.24 -30.30
C LEU A 105 -2.47 25.05 -29.30
N SER A 106 -2.93 24.41 -28.22
CA SER A 106 -3.75 25.03 -27.17
C SER A 106 -3.08 24.92 -25.80
N LEU A 107 -3.17 25.98 -24.99
CA LEU A 107 -2.68 26.00 -23.61
C LEU A 107 -3.82 25.65 -22.64
N ASN A 108 -3.72 24.51 -21.97
CA ASN A 108 -4.66 24.08 -20.94
C ASN A 108 -4.17 24.52 -19.55
N ILE A 109 -4.94 25.38 -18.88
CA ILE A 109 -4.63 25.89 -17.54
C ILE A 109 -5.74 25.48 -16.55
N ASP A 110 -5.34 24.99 -15.37
CA ASP A 110 -6.26 24.64 -14.29
C ASP A 110 -5.74 25.11 -12.93
N VAL A 111 -6.65 25.39 -11.98
CA VAL A 111 -6.29 25.74 -10.61
C VAL A 111 -5.87 24.48 -9.86
N SER A 112 -4.71 24.52 -9.22
CA SER A 112 -4.14 23.44 -8.42
C SER A 112 -3.79 23.95 -7.02
N THR A 113 -3.76 23.06 -6.03
CA THR A 113 -3.31 23.41 -4.68
C THR A 113 -2.28 22.40 -4.21
N THR A 114 -1.13 22.90 -3.77
CA THR A 114 -0.04 22.09 -3.23
C THR A 114 0.08 22.30 -1.73
N MET A 115 0.40 21.25 -0.98
CA MET A 115 0.56 21.36 0.47
C MET A 115 1.97 21.80 0.81
N ILE A 116 2.09 22.83 1.64
CA ILE A 116 3.36 23.36 2.13
C ILE A 116 3.34 23.45 3.66
N ILE A 117 4.52 23.49 4.24
CA ILE A 117 4.72 23.64 5.68
C ILE A 117 4.73 25.12 6.04
N GLN A 118 4.07 25.48 7.12
CA GLN A 118 4.10 26.83 7.67
C GLN A 118 5.53 27.17 8.14
N PRO A 119 6.16 28.23 7.61
CA PRO A 119 7.45 28.68 8.11
C PRO A 119 7.30 29.24 9.52
N GLY A 120 8.31 29.03 10.37
CA GLY A 120 8.26 29.48 11.77
C GLY A 120 9.04 28.56 12.71
N SER A 121 8.81 28.71 14.01
CA SER A 121 9.39 27.85 15.05
C SER A 121 9.11 26.37 14.78
N VAL A 122 10.15 25.52 14.89
CA VAL A 122 9.99 24.06 14.78
C VAL A 122 9.06 23.53 15.87
N VAL A 123 9.13 24.12 17.07
CA VAL A 123 8.36 23.69 18.24
C VAL A 123 6.89 24.02 18.03
N ASP A 124 6.56 25.25 17.65
CA ASP A 124 5.17 25.69 17.41
C ASP A 124 4.51 24.85 16.31
N PHE A 125 5.28 24.52 15.26
CA PHE A 125 4.81 23.61 14.22
C PHE A 125 4.47 22.23 14.77
N LEU A 126 5.29 21.66 15.66
CA LEU A 126 5.02 20.36 16.26
C LEU A 126 3.84 20.40 17.25
N ILE A 127 3.71 21.48 18.03
CA ILE A 127 2.56 21.74 18.92
C ILE A 127 1.27 21.72 18.09
N ALA A 128 1.24 22.52 17.02
CA ALA A 128 0.09 22.57 16.13
C ALA A 128 -0.16 21.22 15.46
N ASN A 129 0.87 20.55 14.95
CA ASN A 129 0.74 19.30 14.20
C ASN A 129 0.22 18.13 15.06
N GLN A 130 0.60 18.09 16.34
CA GLN A 130 0.19 17.04 17.28
C GLN A 130 -1.02 17.45 18.14
N ASN A 131 -1.52 18.68 17.97
CA ASN A 131 -2.64 19.23 18.74
C ASN A 131 -2.42 19.15 20.26
N VAL A 132 -1.22 19.52 20.70
CA VAL A 132 -0.84 19.62 22.12
C VAL A 132 -0.75 21.08 22.53
N LYS A 133 -0.73 21.40 23.84
CA LYS A 133 -0.69 22.79 24.33
C LYS A 133 0.71 23.26 24.70
N ASP A 134 1.61 22.33 25.00
CA ASP A 134 2.89 22.62 25.61
C ASP A 134 4.03 21.78 24.97
N PRO A 135 5.25 22.33 24.81
CA PRO A 135 6.39 21.60 24.25
C PRO A 135 6.70 20.28 24.95
N PHE A 136 6.49 20.14 26.25
CA PHE A 136 6.78 18.93 27.03
C PHE A 136 5.76 17.81 26.80
N GLN A 137 4.59 18.12 26.24
CA GLN A 137 3.56 17.15 25.88
C GLN A 137 3.75 16.55 24.48
N ILE A 138 4.70 17.06 23.70
CA ILE A 138 5.02 16.54 22.37
C ILE A 138 5.63 15.14 22.50
N ASP A 139 5.24 14.22 21.63
CA ASP A 139 5.85 12.89 21.53
C ASP A 139 7.26 12.98 20.93
N TRP A 140 8.24 13.27 21.80
CA TRP A 140 9.67 13.41 21.47
C TRP A 140 10.42 12.08 21.49
N ALA A 141 10.16 11.23 22.49
CA ALA A 141 11.07 10.16 22.92
C ALA A 141 10.76 8.77 22.35
N LYS A 142 11.81 8.07 21.88
CA LYS A 142 11.76 6.62 21.63
C LYS A 142 11.37 5.91 22.93
N VAL A 143 10.15 5.39 23.02
CA VAL A 143 9.81 4.42 24.06
C VAL A 143 10.42 3.07 23.66
N ALA A 144 11.54 2.72 24.28
CA ALA A 144 12.17 1.40 24.14
C ALA A 144 11.49 0.41 25.09
N ILE A 145 10.31 -0.10 24.70
CA ILE A 145 9.71 -1.26 25.35
C ILE A 145 10.19 -2.50 24.59
N PHE A 146 10.94 -3.37 25.26
CA PHE A 146 11.27 -4.73 24.78
C PHE A 146 11.77 -4.81 23.31
N ARG A 147 12.87 -4.10 22.98
CA ARG A 147 13.55 -4.18 21.68
C ARG A 147 12.73 -3.76 20.43
N LEU A 148 11.51 -3.22 20.58
CA LEU A 148 10.79 -2.57 19.49
C LEU A 148 11.11 -1.05 19.50
N THR A 149 11.78 -0.54 18.46
CA THR A 149 12.00 0.90 18.33
C THR A 149 10.75 1.55 17.75
N VAL A 150 9.92 2.17 18.59
CA VAL A 150 8.84 3.04 18.10
C VAL A 150 9.47 4.35 17.62
N VAL A 151 9.33 4.65 16.32
CA VAL A 151 9.70 5.96 15.77
C VAL A 151 8.59 6.94 16.15
N THR A 152 8.93 7.95 16.95
CA THR A 152 7.98 8.96 17.45
C THR A 152 7.37 9.81 16.36
N VAL A 153 6.22 10.40 16.66
CA VAL A 153 5.49 11.29 15.74
C VAL A 153 6.38 12.48 15.35
N ALA A 154 7.05 13.14 16.31
CA ALA A 154 7.94 14.27 16.03
C ALA A 154 9.08 13.90 15.07
N LYS A 155 9.74 12.75 15.28
CA LYS A 155 10.84 12.28 14.43
C LYS A 155 10.37 11.95 13.01
N ARG A 156 9.17 11.39 12.86
CA ARG A 156 8.57 11.09 11.54
C ARG A 156 8.20 12.38 10.79
N THR A 157 7.64 13.36 11.50
CA THR A 157 7.17 14.63 10.92
C THR A 157 8.35 15.50 10.46
N LEU A 158 9.42 15.61 11.26
CA LEU A 158 10.57 16.46 10.92
C LEU A 158 11.54 15.86 9.90
N LYS A 159 11.44 14.56 9.60
CA LYS A 159 12.37 13.88 8.70
C LYS A 159 12.36 14.51 7.29
N ASN A 160 13.54 14.86 6.80
CA ASN A 160 13.80 15.51 5.51
C ASN A 160 13.36 16.98 5.40
N LEU A 161 12.86 17.60 6.46
CA LEU A 161 12.60 19.03 6.46
C LEU A 161 13.89 19.83 6.55
N ARG A 162 13.85 21.09 6.14
CA ARG A 162 14.94 22.05 6.21
C ARG A 162 14.65 23.10 7.27
N ILE A 163 15.66 23.40 8.06
CA ILE A 163 15.60 24.44 9.08
C ILE A 163 16.70 25.47 8.86
N LYS A 164 16.43 26.69 9.30
CA LYS A 164 17.40 27.77 9.47
C LYS A 164 17.74 27.86 10.95
N ALA A 165 19.02 27.70 11.26
CA ALA A 165 19.54 27.76 12.63
C ALA A 165 20.03 29.19 12.96
N ASN A 166 19.59 29.75 14.08
CA ASN A 166 20.01 31.04 14.63
C ASN A 166 21.22 30.82 15.58
N PRO A 167 22.30 31.63 15.53
CA PRO A 167 22.62 32.78 14.67
C PRO A 167 23.37 32.45 13.38
N ALA A 168 23.60 31.17 13.09
CA ALA A 168 24.35 30.75 11.90
C ALA A 168 23.70 31.18 10.57
N ASN A 169 22.40 31.52 10.57
CA ASN A 169 21.58 31.89 9.41
C ASN A 169 21.74 30.91 8.21
N THR A 170 22.12 29.67 8.53
CA THR A 170 22.46 28.64 7.57
C THR A 170 21.33 27.64 7.51
N VAL A 171 20.97 27.19 6.30
CA VAL A 171 19.90 26.23 6.08
C VAL A 171 20.47 24.81 6.11
N PHE A 172 19.90 23.96 6.94
CA PHE A 172 20.27 22.57 7.09
C PHE A 172 19.09 21.64 6.87
N LYS A 173 19.35 20.44 6.32
CA LYS A 173 18.36 19.37 6.24
C LYS A 173 18.40 18.52 7.51
N ILE A 174 17.24 18.34 8.13
CA ILE A 174 17.05 17.47 9.30
C ILE A 174 17.13 16.01 8.85
N PHE A 175 17.97 15.23 9.54
CA PHE A 175 17.99 13.78 9.38
C PHE A 175 17.46 13.04 10.63
N GLY A 176 17.42 13.69 11.80
CA GLY A 176 16.90 13.10 13.03
C GLY A 176 16.83 14.05 14.22
N LEU A 177 16.55 13.48 15.38
CA LEU A 177 16.57 14.11 16.71
C LEU A 177 17.57 13.35 17.60
N SER A 178 18.15 14.03 18.58
CA SER A 178 19.06 13.41 19.57
C SER A 178 18.33 12.38 20.43
N GLU A 179 19.08 11.43 20.98
CA GLU A 179 18.53 10.42 21.89
C GLU A 179 18.48 10.93 23.34
N ARG A 180 19.35 11.87 23.70
CA ARG A 180 19.41 12.51 25.01
C ARG A 180 18.90 13.95 24.94
N PRO A 181 18.37 14.51 26.05
CA PRO A 181 18.05 15.93 26.18
C PRO A 181 19.26 16.84 25.93
N CYS A 182 19.03 18.11 25.63
CA CYS A 182 20.07 19.09 25.33
C CYS A 182 21.10 19.26 26.47
N LYS A 183 20.66 19.15 27.74
CA LYS A 183 21.52 19.16 28.94
C LYS A 183 22.42 17.93 29.11
N GLU A 184 22.15 16.84 28.39
CA GLU A 184 22.92 15.59 28.48
C GLU A 184 23.60 15.21 27.14
N GLN A 185 23.22 15.86 26.05
CA GLN A 185 23.73 15.57 24.72
C GLN A 185 25.13 16.16 24.56
N ILE A 186 26.09 15.32 24.16
CA ILE A 186 27.49 15.69 23.97
C ILE A 186 27.77 16.01 22.50
N LEU A 187 28.59 17.03 22.26
CA LEU A 187 29.17 17.37 20.95
C LEU A 187 30.70 17.42 21.01
N SER A 188 31.35 16.97 19.94
CA SER A 188 32.81 17.00 19.84
C SER A 188 33.26 18.29 19.14
N LEU A 189 33.91 19.19 19.88
CA LEU A 189 34.47 20.45 19.41
C LEU A 189 35.96 20.27 19.09
N LYS A 190 36.41 20.71 17.92
CA LYS A 190 37.85 20.69 17.58
C LYS A 190 38.57 21.85 18.28
N LYS A 191 39.53 21.55 19.15
CA LYS A 191 40.42 22.52 19.78
C LYS A 191 41.78 22.46 19.09
N GLY A 192 42.07 23.43 18.23
CA GLY A 192 43.40 23.60 17.63
C GLY A 192 44.00 22.34 16.98
N LYS A 193 45.33 22.36 16.80
CA LYS A 193 46.15 21.19 16.54
C LYS A 193 47.18 21.11 17.66
N ASN A 194 47.53 19.91 18.12
CA ASN A 194 48.68 19.71 19.00
C ASN A 194 49.98 19.98 18.24
N GLU A 195 51.11 20.01 18.95
CA GLU A 195 52.44 20.22 18.38
C GLU A 195 52.77 19.21 17.26
N ASP A 196 52.17 18.01 17.31
CA ASP A 196 52.29 16.94 16.28
C ASP A 196 51.30 17.06 15.10
N GLY A 197 50.52 18.14 15.02
CA GLY A 197 49.58 18.37 13.92
C GLY A 197 48.25 17.60 14.00
N GLU A 198 48.05 16.77 15.03
CA GLU A 198 46.78 16.08 15.30
C GLU A 198 45.71 17.03 15.85
N ILE A 199 44.46 16.83 15.41
CA ILE A 199 43.32 17.66 15.77
C ILE A 199 42.83 17.24 17.16
N GLN A 200 43.09 18.05 18.19
CA GLN A 200 42.54 17.82 19.52
C GLN A 200 41.01 18.03 19.48
N THR A 201 40.25 17.13 20.11
CA THR A 201 38.79 17.22 20.17
C THR A 201 38.36 17.24 21.63
N ILE A 202 37.63 18.27 22.05
CA ILE A 202 37.02 18.37 23.38
C ILE A 202 35.55 17.96 23.27
N GLU A 203 35.08 17.16 24.21
CA GLU A 203 33.67 16.87 24.38
C GLU A 203 33.00 17.93 25.27
N VAL A 204 31.95 18.56 24.78
CA VAL A 204 31.19 19.59 25.48
C VAL A 204 29.70 19.26 25.39
N ILE A 205 28.94 19.56 26.44
CA ILE A 205 27.48 19.42 26.43
C ILE A 205 26.87 20.48 25.50
N VAL A 206 25.85 20.12 24.72
CA VAL A 206 25.18 21.04 23.78
C VAL A 206 24.62 22.26 24.50
N TYR A 207 23.93 22.06 25.63
CA TYR A 207 23.45 23.17 26.45
C TYR A 207 24.58 24.13 26.87
N ASP A 208 25.65 23.62 27.47
CA ASP A 208 26.80 24.43 27.93
C ASP A 208 27.55 25.12 26.79
N TYR A 209 27.58 24.51 25.61
CA TYR A 209 28.14 25.15 24.43
C TYR A 209 27.35 26.39 24.03
N PHE A 210 26.01 26.33 24.01
CA PHE A 210 25.21 27.48 23.62
C PHE A 210 25.13 28.53 24.73
N VAL A 211 24.97 28.13 25.98
CA VAL A 211 24.86 29.06 27.12
C VAL A 211 26.23 29.65 27.49
N ASN A 212 27.22 28.80 27.79
CA ASN A 212 28.49 29.27 28.36
C ASN A 212 29.54 29.66 27.30
N HIS A 213 29.54 29.03 26.12
CA HIS A 213 30.54 29.34 25.08
C HIS A 213 30.03 30.32 24.02
N ARG A 214 28.72 30.35 23.76
CA ARG A 214 28.10 31.24 22.76
C ARG A 214 27.31 32.40 23.39
N ASN A 215 27.13 32.45 24.70
CA ASN A 215 26.29 33.43 25.41
C ASN A 215 24.88 33.53 24.82
N ILE A 216 24.27 32.38 24.51
CA ILE A 216 22.89 32.29 24.04
C ILE A 216 22.07 31.59 25.13
N GLU A 217 21.22 32.35 25.78
CA GLU A 217 20.28 31.82 26.77
C GLU A 217 19.24 30.90 26.10
N LEU A 218 19.03 29.72 26.68
CA LEU A 218 18.02 28.75 26.24
C LEU A 218 16.93 28.66 27.29
N ARG A 219 15.69 29.03 26.96
CA ARG A 219 14.59 29.16 27.93
C ARG A 219 13.97 27.82 28.31
N TYR A 220 13.76 26.95 27.32
CA TYR A 220 13.03 25.69 27.54
C TYR A 220 13.62 24.49 26.78
N SER A 221 14.60 24.70 25.89
CA SER A 221 15.21 23.61 25.12
C SER A 221 16.13 22.69 25.92
N GLY A 222 16.43 23.01 27.18
CA GLY A 222 17.37 22.25 28.02
C GLY A 222 16.95 20.79 28.22
N ASP A 223 15.68 20.57 28.57
CA ASP A 223 15.13 19.24 28.87
C ASP A 223 14.50 18.58 27.62
N LEU A 224 14.65 19.19 26.45
CA LEU A 224 14.15 18.71 25.16
C LEU A 224 15.28 18.14 24.28
N PRO A 225 15.00 17.26 23.31
CA PRO A 225 16.02 16.77 22.39
C PRO A 225 16.53 17.87 21.44
N CYS A 226 17.74 17.69 20.92
CA CYS A 226 18.31 18.52 19.87
C CYS A 226 17.91 18.05 18.48
N ILE A 227 17.90 18.97 17.51
CA ILE A 227 17.77 18.65 16.09
C ILE A 227 19.13 18.19 15.55
N ASN A 228 19.15 17.03 14.88
CA ASN A 228 20.34 16.51 14.24
C ASN A 228 20.37 16.92 12.76
N VAL A 229 21.44 17.62 12.38
CA VAL A 229 21.70 18.04 11.00
C VAL A 229 23.10 17.64 10.54
N GLY A 230 23.37 17.78 9.24
CA GLY A 230 24.67 17.43 8.66
C GLY A 230 24.77 15.96 8.27
N LYS A 231 25.96 15.35 8.45
CA LYS A 231 26.23 13.97 8.02
C LYS A 231 25.89 12.99 9.15
N PRO A 232 25.20 11.86 8.89
CA PRO A 232 24.83 10.91 9.95
C PRO A 232 26.00 10.37 10.79
N LYS A 233 27.18 10.19 10.21
CA LYS A 233 28.39 9.72 10.91
C LYS A 233 29.05 10.79 11.79
N ARG A 234 28.77 12.08 11.56
CA ARG A 234 29.29 13.24 12.31
C ARG A 234 28.22 14.32 12.37
N PRO A 235 27.19 14.11 13.20
CA PRO A 235 26.06 15.02 13.26
C PRO A 235 26.42 16.33 13.96
N THR A 236 25.71 17.38 13.58
CA THR A 236 25.70 18.67 14.29
C THR A 236 24.36 18.80 15.00
N TYR A 237 24.40 19.20 16.27
CA TYR A 237 23.24 19.31 17.15
C TYR A 237 22.86 20.77 17.34
N PHE A 238 21.57 21.09 17.19
CA PHE A 238 21.02 22.40 17.49
C PHE A 238 19.85 22.30 18.49
N PRO A 239 19.81 23.15 19.52
CA PRO A 239 18.63 23.30 20.37
C PRO A 239 17.39 23.68 19.52
N LEU A 240 16.23 23.14 19.89
CA LEU A 240 14.97 23.34 19.15
C LEU A 240 14.57 24.81 19.05
N GLU A 241 14.76 25.57 20.13
CA GLU A 241 14.47 27.02 20.25
C GLU A 241 15.26 27.87 19.24
N LEU A 242 16.42 27.38 18.78
CA LEU A 242 17.26 28.07 17.80
C LEU A 242 16.94 27.71 16.35
N CYS A 243 15.90 26.89 16.11
CA CYS A 243 15.60 26.33 14.80
C CYS A 243 14.24 26.81 14.27
N SER A 244 14.25 27.33 13.04
CA SER A 244 13.04 27.74 12.32
C SER A 244 12.89 26.98 11.00
N LEU A 245 11.68 26.51 10.69
CA LEU A 245 11.35 25.87 9.41
C LEU A 245 11.41 26.90 8.28
N VAL A 246 12.13 26.54 7.21
CA VAL A 246 12.23 27.36 6.00
C VAL A 246 10.91 27.34 5.22
N SER A 247 10.58 28.44 4.54
CA SER A 247 9.38 28.53 3.71
C SER A 247 9.43 27.59 2.49
N LEU A 248 8.25 27.38 1.88
CA LEU A 248 8.08 26.70 0.59
C LEU A 248 8.54 25.25 0.56
N GLN A 249 8.37 24.55 1.67
CA GLN A 249 8.67 23.12 1.77
C GLN A 249 7.42 22.29 1.56
N HIS A 250 7.45 21.41 0.56
CA HIS A 250 6.31 20.56 0.24
C HIS A 250 6.02 19.56 1.37
N TYR A 251 4.77 19.51 1.82
CA TYR A 251 4.32 18.52 2.78
C TYR A 251 3.94 17.22 2.05
N THR A 252 4.73 16.17 2.24
CA THR A 252 4.58 14.89 1.52
C THR A 252 3.86 13.81 2.31
N LYS A 253 3.46 14.08 3.57
CA LYS A 253 2.78 13.09 4.41
C LYS A 253 1.28 13.12 4.17
N SER A 254 0.60 12.03 4.51
CA SER A 254 -0.85 11.94 4.45
C SER A 254 -1.51 12.92 5.42
N LEU A 255 -2.49 13.69 4.94
CA LEU A 255 -3.31 14.57 5.78
C LEU A 255 -4.24 13.75 6.70
N SER A 256 -4.54 14.27 7.88
CA SER A 256 -5.57 13.74 8.77
C SER A 256 -6.98 13.93 8.19
N THR A 257 -7.98 13.23 8.71
CA THR A 257 -9.38 13.40 8.27
C THR A 257 -9.84 14.86 8.42
N PHE A 258 -9.52 15.50 9.55
CA PHE A 258 -9.82 16.91 9.79
C PHE A 258 -9.14 17.83 8.74
N GLN A 259 -7.86 17.62 8.49
CA GLN A 259 -7.10 18.41 7.50
C GLN A 259 -7.66 18.21 6.08
N ARG A 260 -8.07 16.99 5.71
CA ARG A 260 -8.71 16.74 4.40
C ARG A 260 -10.04 17.47 4.28
N SER A 261 -10.88 17.43 5.32
CA SER A 261 -12.17 18.13 5.32
C SER A 261 -11.99 19.65 5.22
N SER A 262 -11.11 20.22 6.06
CA SER A 262 -10.75 21.65 6.04
C SER A 262 -10.20 22.08 4.67
N LEU A 263 -9.33 21.27 4.07
CA LEU A 263 -8.80 21.53 2.73
C LEU A 263 -9.91 21.52 1.68
N VAL A 264 -10.75 20.48 1.66
CA VAL A 264 -11.84 20.37 0.69
C VAL A 264 -12.81 21.55 0.83
N GLU A 265 -13.20 21.89 2.06
CA GLU A 265 -14.09 23.01 2.34
C GLU A 265 -13.51 24.34 1.85
N LYS A 266 -12.25 24.64 2.19
CA LYS A 266 -11.58 25.90 1.81
C LYS A 266 -11.15 25.96 0.35
N LEU A 267 -11.14 24.84 -0.38
CA LEU A 267 -10.86 24.78 -1.82
C LEU A 267 -12.11 24.70 -2.70
N ARG A 268 -13.30 24.60 -2.10
CA ARG A 268 -14.57 24.66 -2.84
C ARG A 268 -14.66 25.99 -3.59
N GLN A 269 -14.94 25.91 -4.89
CA GLN A 269 -15.14 27.07 -5.75
C GLN A 269 -16.31 26.81 -6.68
N LYS A 270 -17.16 27.83 -6.88
CA LYS A 270 -18.23 27.80 -7.89
C LYS A 270 -17.64 27.94 -9.30
N PRO A 271 -18.33 27.49 -10.36
CA PRO A 271 -17.79 27.51 -11.73
C PRO A 271 -17.40 28.92 -12.20
N GLN A 272 -18.25 29.92 -11.93
CA GLN A 272 -17.96 31.31 -12.28
C GLN A 272 -16.74 31.87 -11.55
N GLU A 273 -16.61 31.56 -10.26
CA GLU A 273 -15.46 32.01 -9.45
C GLU A 273 -14.16 31.40 -9.98
N ARG A 274 -14.17 30.10 -10.29
CA ARG A 274 -13.02 29.41 -10.88
C ARG A 274 -12.65 29.98 -12.25
N MET A 275 -13.64 30.31 -13.08
CA MET A 275 -13.43 30.93 -14.40
C MET A 275 -12.82 32.34 -14.27
N ARG A 276 -13.27 33.15 -13.29
CA ARG A 276 -12.67 34.45 -12.99
C ARG A 276 -11.21 34.30 -12.58
N VAL A 277 -10.91 33.40 -11.63
CA VAL A 277 -9.53 33.12 -11.19
C VAL A 277 -8.61 32.72 -12.33
N LEU A 278 -9.09 31.87 -13.26
CA LEU A 278 -8.31 31.47 -14.45
C LEU A 278 -8.11 32.62 -15.44
N THR A 279 -9.14 33.43 -15.66
CA THR A 279 -9.08 34.60 -16.56
C THR A 279 -8.12 35.67 -16.02
N ASP A 280 -8.18 35.93 -14.71
CA ASP A 280 -7.28 36.87 -14.05
C ASP A 280 -5.83 36.35 -14.08
N ALA A 281 -5.62 35.05 -13.88
CA ALA A 281 -4.31 34.44 -13.99
C ALA A 281 -3.71 34.56 -15.40
N LEU A 282 -4.52 34.40 -16.45
CA LEU A 282 -4.09 34.60 -17.83
C LEU A 282 -3.66 36.05 -18.09
N LYS A 283 -4.45 37.02 -17.60
CA LYS A 283 -4.13 38.46 -17.71
C LYS A 283 -2.84 38.82 -16.97
N VAL A 284 -2.68 38.34 -15.74
CA VAL A 284 -1.52 38.64 -14.89
C VAL A 284 -0.22 38.03 -15.45
N ASN A 285 -0.29 36.82 -16.01
CA ASN A 285 0.91 36.15 -16.55
C ASN A 285 1.36 36.70 -17.91
N ASN A 286 0.50 37.45 -18.62
CA ASN A 286 0.80 38.12 -19.89
C ASN A 286 1.62 37.27 -20.87
N TYR A 287 1.13 36.07 -21.18
CA TYR A 287 1.83 35.10 -22.03
C TYR A 287 2.14 35.65 -23.45
N ASP A 288 1.36 36.62 -23.92
CA ASP A 288 1.54 37.29 -25.22
C ASP A 288 2.77 38.21 -25.28
N ALA A 289 3.32 38.59 -24.12
CA ALA A 289 4.55 39.37 -24.03
C ALA A 289 5.83 38.50 -23.97
N GLU A 290 5.69 37.17 -23.89
CA GLU A 290 6.82 36.26 -23.72
C GLU A 290 7.48 35.96 -25.10
N PRO A 291 8.79 36.29 -25.29
CA PRO A 291 9.42 36.23 -26.61
C PRO A 291 9.47 34.83 -27.24
N MET A 292 9.55 33.76 -26.42
CA MET A 292 9.54 32.39 -26.95
C MET A 292 8.14 32.01 -27.43
N LEU A 293 7.07 32.42 -26.76
CA LEU A 293 5.70 32.13 -27.18
C LEU A 293 5.30 32.90 -28.45
N ARG A 294 5.74 34.16 -28.60
CA ARG A 294 5.52 34.95 -29.82
C ARG A 294 6.12 34.33 -31.08
N SER A 295 7.26 33.65 -30.96
CA SER A 295 7.90 32.98 -32.09
C SER A 295 7.23 31.65 -32.48
N CYS A 296 6.37 31.09 -31.62
CA CYS A 296 5.74 29.79 -31.82
C CYS A 296 4.31 29.86 -32.37
N SER A 297 3.56 30.95 -32.12
CA SER A 297 2.29 31.21 -32.81
C SER A 297 1.86 32.69 -32.69
N PRO A 298 1.35 33.33 -33.75
CA PRO A 298 0.76 34.65 -33.67
C PRO A 298 -0.68 34.56 -33.11
N SER A 299 -0.85 34.90 -31.83
CA SER A 299 -2.11 34.96 -31.05
C SER A 299 -2.71 33.63 -30.55
N MET A 300 -2.85 33.49 -29.23
CA MET A 300 -3.59 32.41 -28.56
C MET A 300 -4.93 32.95 -28.02
N PRO A 301 -6.10 32.42 -28.42
CA PRO A 301 -7.38 32.89 -27.91
C PRO A 301 -7.59 32.54 -26.41
N LEU A 302 -8.20 33.47 -25.66
CA LEU A 302 -8.30 33.43 -24.19
C LEU A 302 -9.18 32.29 -23.64
N ILE A 303 -10.31 32.00 -24.28
CA ILE A 303 -11.28 30.93 -23.96
C ILE A 303 -12.00 30.56 -25.26
N SER A 304 -12.04 29.28 -25.62
CA SER A 304 -12.69 28.84 -26.85
C SER A 304 -14.09 28.25 -26.59
N LYS A 305 -15.07 28.65 -27.40
CA LYS A 305 -16.46 28.18 -27.35
C LYS A 305 -16.63 26.90 -28.18
N VAL A 306 -17.47 25.96 -27.73
CA VAL A 306 -17.71 24.68 -28.42
C VAL A 306 -19.22 24.41 -28.53
N PRO A 307 -19.73 23.94 -29.70
CA PRO A 307 -21.13 23.54 -29.86
C PRO A 307 -21.44 22.18 -29.19
N THR A 308 -22.69 21.98 -28.78
CA THR A 308 -23.16 20.82 -27.97
C THR A 308 -24.30 20.08 -28.67
N MET A 309 -24.32 18.73 -28.61
CA MET A 309 -25.41 17.87 -29.12
C MET A 309 -25.83 16.84 -28.05
N PHE A 310 -27.12 16.46 -27.97
CA PHE A 310 -27.66 15.53 -26.95
C PHE A 310 -27.97 14.14 -27.55
N ILE A 311 -27.43 13.06 -26.97
CA ILE A 311 -27.72 11.66 -27.38
C ILE A 311 -27.83 10.75 -26.16
N ARG A 312 -28.76 9.79 -26.20
CA ARG A 312 -29.04 8.78 -25.15
C ARG A 312 -28.17 7.53 -25.35
N MET A 313 -27.45 7.09 -24.32
CA MET A 313 -26.74 5.80 -24.27
C MET A 313 -26.69 5.23 -22.84
N ASP A 314 -27.00 3.95 -22.69
CA ASP A 314 -26.84 3.17 -21.44
C ASP A 314 -25.55 2.34 -21.51
N ALA A 315 -24.80 2.26 -20.40
CA ALA A 315 -23.58 1.46 -20.32
C ALA A 315 -23.34 0.91 -18.90
N SER A 316 -23.10 -0.40 -18.82
CA SER A 316 -22.71 -1.18 -17.64
C SER A 316 -21.18 -1.35 -17.56
N TYR A 317 -20.62 -1.52 -16.36
CA TYR A 317 -19.17 -1.54 -16.07
C TYR A 317 -18.65 -2.96 -15.70
N GLY A 318 -17.45 -3.34 -16.16
CA GLY A 318 -16.63 -4.45 -15.59
C GLY A 318 -15.55 -5.05 -16.54
N SER A 319 -14.31 -5.25 -16.05
CA SER A 319 -13.14 -5.99 -16.64
C SER A 319 -13.26 -7.52 -16.48
N PRO A 320 -12.31 -8.42 -16.87
CA PRO A 320 -11.25 -8.47 -17.90
C PRO A 320 -11.59 -9.47 -19.05
N GLY A 321 -10.93 -9.33 -20.20
CA GLY A 321 -11.43 -9.83 -21.49
C GLY A 321 -11.49 -11.35 -21.73
N GLN A 322 -11.08 -12.24 -20.82
CA GLN A 322 -11.06 -13.69 -21.07
C GLN A 322 -12.20 -14.42 -20.33
N GLU A 323 -12.37 -14.13 -19.04
CA GLU A 323 -13.50 -14.62 -18.23
C GLU A 323 -14.84 -14.08 -18.75
N ALA A 324 -14.89 -12.81 -19.14
CA ALA A 324 -16.08 -12.19 -19.72
C ALA A 324 -16.50 -12.83 -21.06
N LEU A 325 -15.54 -13.37 -21.84
CA LEU A 325 -15.82 -14.06 -23.10
C LEU A 325 -16.36 -15.48 -22.86
N LEU A 326 -15.81 -16.19 -21.88
CA LEU A 326 -16.31 -17.50 -21.44
C LEU A 326 -17.71 -17.38 -20.81
N GLU A 327 -17.92 -16.39 -19.96
CA GLU A 327 -19.23 -16.11 -19.33
C GLU A 327 -20.28 -15.70 -20.38
N PHE A 328 -19.92 -14.86 -21.37
CA PHE A 328 -20.80 -14.55 -22.49
C PHE A 328 -21.12 -15.79 -23.34
N TYR A 329 -20.13 -16.62 -23.65
CA TYR A 329 -20.35 -17.84 -24.44
C TYR A 329 -21.31 -18.81 -23.75
N VAL A 330 -21.19 -18.98 -22.44
CA VAL A 330 -22.09 -19.84 -21.65
C VAL A 330 -23.50 -19.23 -21.55
N SER A 331 -23.61 -17.94 -21.24
CA SER A 331 -24.91 -17.26 -21.04
C SER A 331 -25.68 -16.97 -22.33
N SER A 332 -25.01 -16.86 -23.48
CA SER A 332 -25.64 -16.52 -24.77
C SER A 332 -26.09 -17.74 -25.60
N GLY A 333 -26.00 -18.94 -25.04
CA GLY A 333 -26.32 -20.19 -25.72
C GLY A 333 -25.25 -20.62 -26.72
N LYS A 334 -23.96 -20.50 -26.33
CA LYS A 334 -22.79 -20.83 -27.16
C LYS A 334 -22.60 -19.91 -28.37
N ARG A 335 -23.08 -18.66 -28.30
CA ARG A 335 -22.83 -17.64 -29.34
C ARG A 335 -21.55 -16.88 -29.04
N LYS A 336 -20.78 -16.57 -30.09
CA LYS A 336 -19.56 -15.76 -30.01
C LYS A 336 -19.90 -14.32 -30.41
N PRO A 337 -19.41 -13.29 -29.71
CA PRO A 337 -19.69 -11.92 -30.08
C PRO A 337 -18.94 -11.54 -31.36
N ASP A 338 -19.62 -10.88 -32.30
CA ASP A 338 -19.02 -10.34 -33.53
C ASP A 338 -18.25 -9.02 -33.30
N GLN A 339 -18.56 -8.34 -32.19
CA GLN A 339 -17.94 -7.09 -31.78
C GLN A 339 -17.73 -7.03 -30.26
N ILE A 340 -16.56 -6.55 -29.85
CA ILE A 340 -16.15 -6.39 -28.45
C ILE A 340 -15.78 -4.91 -28.21
N ILE A 341 -16.43 -4.28 -27.23
CA ILE A 341 -16.20 -2.89 -26.83
C ILE A 341 -15.55 -2.87 -25.44
N ILE A 342 -14.36 -2.28 -25.33
CA ILE A 342 -13.54 -2.28 -24.11
C ILE A 342 -13.49 -0.86 -23.53
N PHE A 343 -13.97 -0.68 -22.30
CA PHE A 343 -13.82 0.59 -21.57
C PHE A 343 -12.64 0.52 -20.60
N ARG A 344 -11.58 1.29 -20.85
CA ARG A 344 -10.33 1.28 -20.07
C ARG A 344 -10.14 2.56 -19.27
N ASP A 345 -10.24 2.48 -17.94
CA ASP A 345 -10.07 3.64 -17.04
C ASP A 345 -8.62 3.79 -16.53
N GLY A 346 -8.21 5.01 -16.20
CA GLY A 346 -6.98 5.28 -15.42
C GLY A 346 -5.65 5.29 -16.19
N VAL A 347 -5.67 5.36 -17.53
CA VAL A 347 -4.47 5.31 -18.37
C VAL A 347 -4.07 6.70 -18.88
N SER A 348 -2.77 7.03 -18.82
CA SER A 348 -2.23 8.28 -19.39
C SER A 348 -2.01 8.20 -20.91
N GLU A 349 -1.96 9.34 -21.62
CA GLU A 349 -1.77 9.36 -23.09
C GLU A 349 -0.50 8.63 -23.55
N LEU A 350 0.57 8.64 -22.74
CA LEU A 350 1.84 7.96 -23.03
C LEU A 350 1.72 6.43 -23.01
N GLN A 351 0.69 5.91 -22.36
CA GLN A 351 0.45 4.48 -22.18
C GLN A 351 -0.58 3.95 -23.17
N PHE A 352 -1.12 4.77 -24.09
CA PHE A 352 -2.12 4.31 -25.07
C PHE A 352 -1.56 3.22 -25.98
N ASN A 353 -0.31 3.37 -26.45
CA ASN A 353 0.35 2.33 -27.23
C ASN A 353 0.56 1.05 -26.41
N GLN A 354 0.72 1.15 -25.10
CA GLN A 354 0.83 -0.02 -24.23
C GLN A 354 -0.53 -0.75 -24.11
N VAL A 355 -1.63 0.00 -23.99
CA VAL A 355 -2.98 -0.59 -23.99
C VAL A 355 -3.27 -1.27 -25.34
N LEU A 356 -2.93 -0.63 -26.46
CA LEU A 356 -3.17 -1.18 -27.78
C LEU A 356 -2.28 -2.37 -28.14
N ASN A 357 -0.98 -2.33 -27.79
CA ASN A 357 -0.02 -3.36 -28.22
C ASN A 357 0.22 -4.45 -27.17
N ILE A 358 -0.38 -4.34 -25.98
CA ILE A 358 -0.21 -5.34 -24.92
C ILE A 358 -1.57 -5.80 -24.42
N GLU A 359 -2.40 -4.88 -23.88
CA GLU A 359 -3.69 -5.28 -23.31
C GLU A 359 -4.68 -5.78 -24.38
N LEU A 360 -4.79 -5.09 -25.52
CA LEU A 360 -5.66 -5.53 -26.61
C LEU A 360 -5.13 -6.79 -27.31
N ASP A 361 -3.80 -6.89 -27.52
CA ASP A 361 -3.20 -8.09 -28.13
C ASP A 361 -3.43 -9.33 -27.26
N GLN A 362 -3.36 -9.22 -25.94
CA GLN A 362 -3.73 -10.31 -25.03
C GLN A 362 -5.19 -10.74 -25.16
N ILE A 363 -6.12 -9.79 -25.41
CA ILE A 363 -7.54 -10.10 -25.62
C ILE A 363 -7.76 -10.75 -27.00
N ILE A 364 -7.02 -10.32 -28.02
CA ILE A 364 -7.02 -10.93 -29.35
C ILE A 364 -6.48 -12.37 -29.26
N GLU A 365 -5.36 -12.58 -28.57
CA GLU A 365 -4.81 -13.92 -28.31
C GLU A 365 -5.80 -14.79 -27.54
N ALA A 366 -6.49 -14.22 -26.54
CA ALA A 366 -7.53 -14.93 -25.81
C ALA A 366 -8.70 -15.41 -26.71
N CYS A 367 -9.13 -14.59 -27.68
CA CYS A 367 -10.15 -14.99 -28.65
C CYS A 367 -9.65 -16.14 -29.54
N LYS A 368 -8.42 -16.03 -30.04
CA LYS A 368 -7.78 -17.07 -30.88
C LYS A 368 -7.56 -18.39 -30.13
N CYS A 369 -7.23 -18.34 -28.84
CA CYS A 369 -7.09 -19.53 -27.99
C CYS A 369 -8.44 -20.26 -27.81
N LEU A 370 -9.56 -19.54 -27.84
CA LEU A 370 -10.89 -20.15 -27.73
C LEU A 370 -11.37 -20.73 -29.07
N ASP A 371 -11.05 -20.08 -30.19
CA ASP A 371 -11.23 -20.60 -31.54
C ASP A 371 -10.31 -19.85 -32.52
N GLU A 372 -9.44 -20.59 -33.19
CA GLU A 372 -8.45 -20.05 -34.12
C GLU A 372 -9.11 -19.32 -35.31
N LYS A 373 -10.36 -19.67 -35.66
CA LYS A 373 -11.14 -19.02 -36.74
C LYS A 373 -11.98 -17.83 -36.26
N TRP A 374 -12.02 -17.54 -34.96
CA TRP A 374 -12.85 -16.46 -34.43
C TRP A 374 -12.10 -15.12 -34.39
N SER A 375 -12.59 -14.15 -35.17
CA SER A 375 -11.99 -12.82 -35.28
C SER A 375 -13.02 -11.70 -35.08
N PRO A 376 -13.35 -11.32 -33.83
CA PRO A 376 -14.30 -10.26 -33.56
C PRO A 376 -13.73 -8.87 -33.87
N LYS A 377 -14.62 -7.90 -34.10
CA LYS A 377 -14.25 -6.47 -34.24
C LYS A 377 -14.01 -5.86 -32.86
N PHE A 378 -12.89 -5.16 -32.66
CA PHE A 378 -12.56 -4.54 -31.38
C PHE A 378 -12.73 -3.02 -31.42
N MET A 379 -13.33 -2.47 -30.36
CA MET A 379 -13.38 -1.03 -30.12
C MET A 379 -12.87 -0.74 -28.70
N VAL A 380 -11.75 -0.02 -28.58
CA VAL A 380 -11.19 0.36 -27.28
C VAL A 380 -11.52 1.81 -26.98
N ILE A 381 -12.13 2.05 -25.82
CA ILE A 381 -12.53 3.37 -25.33
C ILE A 381 -11.77 3.64 -24.03
N VAL A 382 -10.79 4.56 -24.07
CA VAL A 382 -10.06 4.96 -22.86
C VAL A 382 -10.82 6.07 -22.15
N ALA A 383 -11.18 5.82 -20.89
CA ALA A 383 -11.83 6.78 -20.00
C ALA A 383 -10.80 7.45 -19.08
N GLN A 384 -10.75 8.78 -19.09
CA GLN A 384 -9.91 9.55 -18.19
C GLN A 384 -10.77 10.40 -17.26
N LYS A 385 -10.75 10.08 -15.96
CA LYS A 385 -11.44 10.84 -14.88
C LYS A 385 -10.58 11.96 -14.28
N ASN A 386 -9.26 11.77 -14.30
CA ASN A 386 -8.29 12.66 -13.67
C ASN A 386 -7.54 13.48 -14.73
N HIS A 387 -8.15 14.58 -15.19
CA HIS A 387 -7.53 15.52 -16.13
C HIS A 387 -7.75 16.99 -15.76
N HIS A 388 -7.02 17.87 -16.44
CA HIS A 388 -7.03 19.31 -16.19
C HIS A 388 -8.08 20.09 -17.00
N THR A 389 -8.68 19.50 -18.05
CA THR A 389 -9.78 20.14 -18.79
C THR A 389 -11.03 20.34 -17.92
N LYS A 390 -11.68 21.50 -18.02
CA LYS A 390 -12.92 21.88 -17.32
C LYS A 390 -13.86 22.56 -18.32
N PHE A 391 -15.17 22.39 -18.12
CA PHE A 391 -16.19 23.06 -18.92
C PHE A 391 -17.01 23.99 -18.04
N PHE A 392 -17.41 25.12 -18.62
CA PHE A 392 -18.20 26.15 -17.98
C PHE A 392 -19.39 26.47 -18.89
N GLN A 393 -20.60 26.57 -18.32
CA GLN A 393 -21.78 26.99 -19.09
C GLN A 393 -21.74 28.51 -19.28
N PRO A 394 -21.85 29.02 -20.52
CA PRO A 394 -21.94 30.45 -20.76
C PRO A 394 -23.18 31.05 -20.07
N GLY A 395 -23.00 32.14 -19.31
CA GLY A 395 -24.11 32.91 -18.74
C GLY A 395 -24.79 32.33 -17.49
N SER A 396 -24.44 31.12 -17.04
CA SER A 396 -25.02 30.50 -15.82
C SER A 396 -24.06 30.58 -14.62
N PRO A 397 -24.55 30.87 -13.39
CA PRO A 397 -23.75 30.82 -12.16
C PRO A 397 -23.53 29.41 -11.61
N ASP A 398 -24.38 28.46 -11.98
CA ASP A 398 -24.44 27.12 -11.37
C ASP A 398 -24.09 26.01 -12.37
N ASN A 399 -23.76 24.83 -11.83
CA ASN A 399 -23.66 23.61 -12.65
C ASN A 399 -25.06 23.13 -13.07
N VAL A 400 -25.12 22.33 -14.12
CA VAL A 400 -26.34 21.64 -14.52
C VAL A 400 -26.82 20.73 -13.36
N PRO A 401 -28.03 20.92 -12.80
CA PRO A 401 -28.53 20.17 -11.64
C PRO A 401 -28.84 18.71 -12.00
N PRO A 402 -28.57 17.72 -11.11
CA PRO A 402 -28.87 16.32 -11.38
C PRO A 402 -30.38 16.03 -11.30
N GLY A 403 -31.01 15.60 -12.41
CA GLY A 403 -32.33 14.97 -12.39
C GLY A 403 -33.55 15.81 -12.80
N GLY A 404 -33.38 16.89 -13.59
CA GLY A 404 -34.54 17.54 -14.23
C GLY A 404 -35.16 16.70 -15.36
N GLU A 405 -36.38 17.02 -15.79
CA GLU A 405 -37.16 16.33 -16.84
C GLU A 405 -36.50 16.31 -18.24
N GLN A 406 -35.28 16.85 -18.38
CA GLN A 406 -34.42 16.68 -19.55
C GLN A 406 -33.14 15.90 -19.16
N PRO A 407 -32.75 14.86 -19.90
CA PRO A 407 -31.65 13.98 -19.53
C PRO A 407 -30.29 14.70 -19.56
N ASN A 408 -29.62 14.74 -18.42
CA ASN A 408 -28.29 15.34 -18.21
C ASN A 408 -27.15 14.56 -18.88
N LYS A 409 -26.99 14.68 -20.21
CA LYS A 409 -25.80 14.19 -20.93
C LYS A 409 -25.32 15.26 -21.91
N LEU A 410 -24.32 16.05 -21.49
CA LEU A 410 -23.61 16.99 -22.35
C LEU A 410 -22.56 16.21 -23.16
N ILE A 411 -22.75 16.06 -24.47
CA ILE A 411 -21.75 15.51 -25.40
C ILE A 411 -21.14 16.65 -26.19
N ILE A 412 -19.83 16.84 -26.05
CA ILE A 412 -19.06 17.85 -26.78
C ILE A 412 -18.20 17.12 -27.82
N GLN A 413 -18.53 17.26 -29.11
CA GLN A 413 -17.59 16.98 -30.20
C GLN A 413 -16.78 18.26 -30.45
N SER A 414 -15.50 18.26 -30.08
CA SER A 414 -14.70 19.49 -30.02
C SER A 414 -13.54 19.51 -31.03
N SER A 415 -13.25 20.72 -31.51
CA SER A 415 -11.98 21.12 -32.15
C SER A 415 -10.76 21.00 -31.21
N PHE A 416 -10.98 20.68 -29.92
CA PHE A 416 -9.98 20.38 -28.89
C PHE A 416 -9.50 18.92 -28.87
N SER A 417 -10.06 18.08 -29.74
CA SER A 417 -9.61 16.70 -29.91
C SER A 417 -8.23 16.65 -30.57
N SER A 418 -7.46 15.62 -30.24
CA SER A 418 -6.14 15.41 -30.86
C SER A 418 -6.30 15.09 -32.35
N PRO A 419 -5.48 15.67 -33.25
CA PRO A 419 -5.59 15.41 -34.69
C PRO A 419 -5.30 13.95 -35.08
N ASN A 420 -4.61 13.19 -34.22
CA ASN A 420 -4.21 11.80 -34.48
C ASN A 420 -5.25 10.75 -34.04
N PHE A 421 -6.37 11.16 -33.46
CA PHE A 421 -7.40 10.26 -32.92
C PHE A 421 -8.81 10.71 -33.34
N LYS A 422 -9.78 9.77 -33.38
CA LYS A 422 -11.19 10.11 -33.64
C LYS A 422 -11.69 11.15 -32.60
N PRO A 423 -12.65 12.02 -32.97
CA PRO A 423 -13.05 13.15 -32.15
C PRO A 423 -13.49 12.70 -30.75
N LEU A 424 -12.92 13.38 -29.76
CA LEU A 424 -13.17 13.19 -28.34
C LEU A 424 -14.67 13.27 -28.04
N GLN A 425 -15.26 12.21 -27.50
CA GLN A 425 -16.63 12.25 -26.96
C GLN A 425 -16.55 12.38 -25.45
N ILE A 426 -16.96 13.53 -24.94
CA ILE A 426 -16.91 13.82 -23.51
C ILE A 426 -18.28 13.53 -22.91
N PHE A 427 -18.35 12.67 -21.90
CA PHE A 427 -19.60 12.36 -21.20
C PHE A 427 -19.59 13.02 -19.82
N ALA A 428 -20.60 13.84 -19.52
CA ALA A 428 -20.84 14.30 -18.15
C ALA A 428 -21.94 13.42 -17.53
N ASN A 429 -21.60 12.26 -16.98
CA ASN A 429 -22.59 11.42 -16.31
C ASN A 429 -22.08 10.93 -14.94
N CYS A 430 -22.62 11.49 -13.85
CA CYS A 430 -22.63 10.81 -12.55
C CYS A 430 -23.71 11.42 -11.63
N PRO A 431 -24.85 10.74 -11.39
CA PRO A 431 -25.91 11.20 -10.48
C PRO A 431 -25.41 11.42 -9.03
N LYS A 432 -24.38 10.67 -8.60
CA LYS A 432 -23.80 10.79 -7.25
C LYS A 432 -22.75 11.91 -7.12
N ALA A 433 -22.07 12.32 -8.20
CA ALA A 433 -21.03 13.36 -8.14
C ALA A 433 -21.60 14.79 -8.08
N ALA A 434 -22.76 15.01 -8.69
CA ALA A 434 -23.41 16.31 -8.77
C ALA A 434 -23.96 16.83 -7.43
N LYS A 435 -24.15 15.97 -6.42
CA LYS A 435 -24.53 16.39 -5.06
C LYS A 435 -23.37 16.94 -4.20
N ILE A 436 -22.10 16.76 -4.62
CA ILE A 436 -20.94 16.97 -3.71
C ILE A 436 -19.88 17.94 -4.28
N GLN A 437 -19.79 18.15 -5.61
CA GLN A 437 -18.76 19.04 -6.22
C GLN A 437 -19.37 20.28 -6.91
N LEU A 438 -18.87 21.47 -6.55
CA LEU A 438 -19.28 22.76 -7.12
C LEU A 438 -18.66 23.07 -8.50
N THR A 439 -17.74 22.27 -9.03
CA THR A 439 -17.31 22.34 -10.45
C THR A 439 -17.14 20.92 -10.97
N THR A 440 -17.89 20.55 -12.01
CA THR A 440 -17.92 19.17 -12.52
C THR A 440 -16.66 18.84 -13.32
N LYS A 441 -16.04 17.68 -13.02
CA LYS A 441 -15.02 17.08 -13.90
C LYS A 441 -15.73 16.15 -14.91
N PRO A 442 -15.66 16.44 -16.21
CA PRO A 442 -16.27 15.57 -17.21
C PRO A 442 -15.45 14.28 -17.38
N TYR A 443 -16.04 13.25 -18.00
CA TYR A 443 -15.29 12.09 -18.47
C TYR A 443 -14.75 12.37 -19.87
N CYS A 444 -13.44 12.32 -20.04
CA CYS A 444 -12.81 12.36 -21.34
C CYS A 444 -12.77 10.92 -21.89
N LEU A 445 -13.62 10.58 -22.87
CA LEU A 445 -13.55 9.31 -23.58
C LEU A 445 -12.85 9.49 -24.93
N ARG A 446 -11.89 8.62 -25.21
CA ARG A 446 -11.22 8.53 -26.52
C ARG A 446 -11.47 7.17 -27.13
N SER A 447 -12.04 7.13 -28.32
CA SER A 447 -12.11 5.90 -29.12
C SER A 447 -10.80 5.70 -29.87
N LEU A 448 -10.19 4.53 -29.64
CA LEU A 448 -9.11 3.98 -30.44
C LEU A 448 -9.76 2.91 -31.31
N GLU A 449 -10.27 3.30 -32.48
CA GLU A 449 -10.89 2.33 -33.38
C GLU A 449 -9.83 1.72 -34.29
N MET A 450 -9.72 0.39 -34.28
CA MET A 450 -9.02 -0.37 -35.31
C MET A 450 -10.08 -1.07 -36.15
N ILE A 451 -10.32 -0.59 -37.37
CA ILE A 451 -10.98 -1.40 -38.39
C ILE A 451 -10.04 -2.57 -38.67
N SER A 452 -10.57 -3.81 -38.61
CA SER A 452 -9.84 -5.06 -38.77
C SER A 452 -8.74 -4.96 -39.83
N LYS A 453 -7.47 -4.93 -39.41
CA LYS A 453 -6.37 -5.14 -40.34
C LYS A 453 -6.27 -6.64 -40.58
N SER A 454 -6.81 -7.09 -41.71
CA SER A 454 -6.23 -8.21 -42.46
C SER A 454 -4.74 -7.89 -42.64
N PHE A 455 -3.87 -8.63 -41.94
CA PHE A 455 -2.43 -8.40 -41.90
C PHE A 455 -1.74 -9.65 -42.47
N GLU A 456 -1.96 -9.92 -43.75
CA GLU A 456 -1.21 -10.95 -44.50
C GLU A 456 -0.61 -10.45 -45.82
N SER A 457 -1.03 -9.32 -46.38
CA SER A 457 -0.54 -8.88 -47.70
C SER A 457 0.63 -7.87 -47.70
N ASP A 458 0.98 -7.28 -46.55
CA ASP A 458 1.91 -6.13 -46.52
C ASP A 458 3.34 -6.48 -46.02
N LEU A 459 3.55 -7.67 -45.45
CA LEU A 459 4.88 -8.15 -45.08
C LEU A 459 5.64 -8.82 -46.23
N GLU A 460 4.95 -9.40 -47.21
CA GLU A 460 5.60 -10.01 -48.39
C GLU A 460 6.16 -8.96 -49.36
N ASN A 461 5.55 -7.77 -49.42
CA ASN A 461 6.00 -6.70 -50.30
C ASN A 461 7.14 -5.86 -49.70
N LYS A 462 7.23 -5.73 -48.37
CA LYS A 462 8.39 -5.08 -47.70
C LYS A 462 9.56 -6.02 -47.42
N GLY A 463 9.32 -7.34 -47.37
CA GLY A 463 10.35 -8.37 -47.22
C GLY A 463 11.19 -8.65 -48.48
N ARG A 464 10.78 -8.13 -49.65
CA ARG A 464 11.58 -8.20 -50.89
C ARG A 464 12.56 -7.04 -51.04
N ALA A 465 12.26 -5.86 -50.51
CA ALA A 465 13.11 -4.67 -50.62
C ALA A 465 14.30 -4.63 -49.62
N LEU A 466 14.25 -5.43 -48.54
CA LEU A 466 15.26 -5.42 -47.47
C LEU A 466 16.27 -6.58 -47.55
N ARG A 467 16.30 -7.33 -48.67
CA ARG A 467 17.24 -8.43 -48.89
C ARG A 467 18.50 -8.07 -49.69
N SER A 468 18.69 -6.81 -50.10
CA SER A 468 19.83 -6.40 -50.95
C SER A 468 20.98 -5.66 -50.24
N LEU A 469 20.98 -5.47 -48.92
CA LEU A 469 22.08 -4.74 -48.27
C LEU A 469 22.59 -5.39 -46.97
N ASN A 470 23.77 -6.01 -47.11
CA ASN A 470 24.82 -6.29 -46.11
C ASN A 470 24.51 -7.21 -44.92
N SER A 471 24.77 -8.50 -45.14
CA SER A 471 25.15 -9.50 -44.14
C SER A 471 26.65 -9.42 -43.82
N SER A 472 27.02 -9.04 -42.59
CA SER A 472 28.27 -9.54 -41.93
C SER A 472 28.54 -8.96 -40.53
N PHE A 473 27.92 -7.85 -40.10
CA PHE A 473 28.33 -7.17 -38.86
C PHE A 473 27.38 -7.27 -37.64
N LEU A 474 26.23 -7.96 -37.76
CA LEU A 474 25.16 -7.89 -36.73
C LEU A 474 24.83 -9.20 -35.98
N THR A 475 25.52 -10.31 -36.28
CA THR A 475 25.13 -11.63 -35.77
C THR A 475 25.60 -11.93 -34.34
N ARG A 476 26.70 -11.35 -33.84
CA ARG A 476 27.18 -11.60 -32.46
C ARG A 476 26.52 -10.74 -31.38
N GLY A 477 26.06 -9.53 -31.72
CA GLY A 477 25.47 -8.58 -30.76
C GLY A 477 23.96 -8.76 -30.54
N LYS A 478 23.23 -9.27 -31.53
CA LYS A 478 21.77 -9.51 -31.44
C LYS A 478 21.40 -10.76 -30.63
N GLN A 479 22.27 -11.76 -30.60
CA GLN A 479 21.98 -13.03 -29.90
C GLN A 479 22.04 -12.86 -28.37
N ARG A 480 23.07 -12.18 -27.85
CA ARG A 480 23.17 -11.84 -26.41
C ARG A 480 22.05 -10.91 -25.93
N ARG A 481 21.74 -9.87 -26.70
CA ARG A 481 20.73 -8.86 -26.33
C ARG A 481 19.29 -9.38 -26.48
N GLY A 482 19.08 -10.32 -27.40
CA GLY A 482 17.83 -11.07 -27.56
C GLY A 482 17.62 -12.11 -26.47
N GLU A 483 18.68 -12.79 -26.01
CA GLU A 483 18.59 -13.69 -24.85
C GLU A 483 18.40 -12.94 -23.54
N GLU A 484 19.10 -11.83 -23.29
CA GLU A 484 18.87 -10.99 -22.10
C GLU A 484 17.46 -10.37 -22.05
N LEU A 485 16.90 -10.02 -23.22
CA LEU A 485 15.53 -9.51 -23.32
C LEU A 485 14.48 -10.63 -23.17
N LYS A 486 14.73 -11.80 -23.76
CA LYS A 486 13.90 -13.01 -23.53
C LYS A 486 13.93 -13.45 -22.08
N GLU A 487 15.08 -13.37 -21.43
CA GLU A 487 15.26 -13.71 -20.02
C GLU A 487 14.59 -12.67 -19.12
N ARG A 488 14.65 -11.38 -19.44
CA ARG A 488 13.86 -10.33 -18.75
C ARG A 488 12.35 -10.51 -18.89
N ILE A 489 11.85 -10.85 -20.08
CA ILE A 489 10.42 -11.14 -20.33
C ILE A 489 9.99 -12.43 -19.62
N ARG A 490 10.84 -13.47 -19.61
CA ARG A 490 10.63 -14.73 -18.86
C ARG A 490 10.61 -14.52 -17.35
N MET A 491 11.33 -13.51 -16.86
CA MET A 491 11.37 -13.14 -15.44
C MET A 491 10.15 -12.33 -15.00
N GLU A 492 9.53 -11.55 -15.88
CA GLU A 492 8.25 -10.85 -15.63
C GLU A 492 7.02 -11.79 -15.68
N ASN A 493 7.14 -12.97 -16.31
CA ASN A 493 6.05 -13.95 -16.49
C ASN A 493 6.14 -15.19 -15.58
N LYS A 494 6.96 -15.18 -14.52
CA LYS A 494 7.05 -16.35 -13.63
C LYS A 494 5.73 -16.57 -12.88
N ARG A 495 5.26 -17.81 -12.88
CA ARG A 495 4.00 -18.26 -12.27
C ARG A 495 4.24 -18.77 -10.87
N VAL A 496 3.48 -18.28 -9.90
CA VAL A 496 3.52 -18.75 -8.52
C VAL A 496 2.15 -19.26 -8.14
N VAL A 497 2.06 -20.53 -7.75
CA VAL A 497 0.84 -21.13 -7.22
C VAL A 497 0.97 -21.29 -5.71
N VAL A 498 -0.05 -20.86 -4.97
CA VAL A 498 -0.18 -21.06 -3.53
C VAL A 498 -1.39 -21.96 -3.30
N VAL A 499 -1.21 -23.09 -2.61
CA VAL A 499 -2.28 -24.03 -2.27
C VAL A 499 -2.58 -23.91 -0.78
N GLY A 500 -3.80 -23.52 -0.44
CA GLY A 500 -4.27 -23.22 0.92
C GLY A 500 -4.20 -21.73 1.25
N GLY A 501 -5.34 -21.10 1.42
CA GLY A 501 -5.54 -19.68 1.77
C GLY A 501 -5.71 -19.43 3.27
N GLY A 502 -5.15 -20.29 4.12
CA GLY A 502 -5.06 -20.03 5.56
C GLY A 502 -4.13 -18.85 5.90
N VAL A 503 -3.76 -18.71 7.18
CA VAL A 503 -2.95 -17.57 7.69
C VAL A 503 -1.64 -17.40 6.90
N ALA A 504 -0.92 -18.49 6.65
CA ALA A 504 0.36 -18.46 5.94
C ALA A 504 0.17 -18.18 4.43
N GLY A 505 -0.69 -18.95 3.77
CA GLY A 505 -0.89 -18.86 2.33
C GLY A 505 -1.50 -17.53 1.88
N SER A 506 -2.52 -17.03 2.59
CA SER A 506 -3.10 -15.70 2.35
C SER A 506 -2.04 -14.59 2.40
N LEU A 507 -1.12 -14.65 3.36
CA LEU A 507 -0.10 -13.63 3.54
C LEU A 507 1.01 -13.71 2.47
N VAL A 508 1.42 -14.91 2.07
CA VAL A 508 2.37 -15.10 0.95
C VAL A 508 1.75 -14.64 -0.36
N ALA A 509 0.52 -15.07 -0.65
CA ALA A 509 -0.24 -14.65 -1.81
C ALA A 509 -0.34 -13.11 -1.85
N LYS A 510 -0.77 -12.48 -0.76
CA LYS A 510 -0.83 -11.01 -0.63
C LYS A 510 0.51 -10.35 -0.97
N SER A 511 1.61 -10.91 -0.48
CA SER A 511 2.96 -10.35 -0.62
C SER A 511 3.54 -10.48 -2.03
N LEU A 512 3.17 -11.54 -2.75
CA LEU A 512 3.75 -11.88 -4.06
C LEU A 512 2.90 -11.44 -5.26
N GLN A 513 1.64 -11.04 -5.05
CA GLN A 513 0.69 -10.71 -6.13
C GLN A 513 1.20 -9.67 -7.16
N PHE A 514 2.13 -8.78 -6.78
CA PHE A 514 2.70 -7.77 -7.69
C PHE A 514 4.09 -8.13 -8.23
N ARG A 515 4.57 -9.36 -8.00
CA ARG A 515 5.92 -9.82 -8.34
C ARG A 515 5.94 -11.03 -9.28
N ALA A 516 4.79 -11.66 -9.49
CA ALA A 516 4.61 -12.87 -10.28
C ALA A 516 3.15 -12.97 -10.73
N ALA A 517 2.89 -13.79 -11.76
CA ALA A 517 1.55 -14.26 -12.07
C ALA A 517 1.11 -15.22 -10.95
N LEU A 518 0.33 -14.72 -10.00
CA LEU A 518 -0.03 -15.42 -8.77
C LEU A 518 -1.41 -16.08 -8.89
N THR A 519 -1.49 -17.37 -8.57
CA THR A 519 -2.76 -18.09 -8.37
C THR A 519 -2.83 -18.66 -6.96
N LEU A 520 -3.86 -18.30 -6.21
CA LEU A 520 -4.23 -18.93 -4.94
C LEU A 520 -5.31 -19.99 -5.20
N ILE A 521 -5.04 -21.23 -4.83
CA ILE A 521 -5.98 -22.35 -4.83
C ILE A 521 -6.37 -22.60 -3.38
N ASP A 522 -7.65 -22.46 -3.04
CA ASP A 522 -8.19 -22.83 -1.72
C ASP A 522 -9.52 -23.56 -1.93
N SER A 523 -9.81 -24.54 -1.10
CA SER A 523 -11.15 -25.12 -0.96
C SER A 523 -12.25 -24.09 -0.63
N LYS A 524 -11.87 -22.94 -0.07
CA LYS A 524 -12.78 -21.88 0.40
C LYS A 524 -12.64 -20.60 -0.42
N ASP A 525 -13.71 -19.81 -0.54
CA ASP A 525 -13.65 -18.48 -1.17
C ASP A 525 -13.16 -17.36 -0.21
N TYR A 526 -12.86 -17.74 1.03
CA TYR A 526 -12.52 -16.83 2.12
C TYR A 526 -11.32 -17.28 2.96
N PHE A 527 -10.61 -16.27 3.46
CA PHE A 527 -9.67 -16.38 4.56
C PHE A 527 -10.39 -16.15 5.89
N GLU A 528 -10.26 -17.09 6.82
CA GLU A 528 -10.75 -16.96 8.19
C GLU A 528 -9.60 -16.75 9.17
N ILE A 529 -9.76 -15.79 10.07
CA ILE A 529 -8.84 -15.54 11.18
C ILE A 529 -9.11 -16.60 12.28
N PRO A 530 -8.27 -17.64 12.45
CA PRO A 530 -8.67 -18.83 13.22
C PRO A 530 -8.86 -18.57 14.70
N TRP A 531 -8.12 -17.63 15.29
CA TRP A 531 -8.24 -17.26 16.71
C TRP A 531 -9.41 -16.30 17.00
N ALA A 532 -10.23 -15.98 15.99
CA ALA A 532 -11.45 -15.20 16.11
C ALA A 532 -12.72 -16.06 15.94
N SER A 533 -12.58 -17.33 15.55
CA SER A 533 -13.71 -18.21 15.24
C SER A 533 -14.60 -18.44 16.45
N LEU A 534 -14.00 -18.71 17.61
CA LEU A 534 -14.73 -19.03 18.83
C LEU A 534 -15.58 -17.85 19.32
N ARG A 535 -15.07 -16.62 19.17
CA ARG A 535 -15.88 -15.43 19.42
C ARG A 535 -17.03 -15.29 18.43
N GLY A 536 -16.84 -15.70 17.17
CA GLY A 536 -17.91 -15.76 16.17
C GLY A 536 -19.06 -16.69 16.56
N MET A 537 -18.80 -17.76 17.32
CA MET A 537 -19.84 -18.68 17.80
C MET A 537 -20.74 -18.06 18.87
N VAL A 538 -20.20 -17.20 19.74
CA VAL A 538 -20.99 -16.50 20.79
C VAL A 538 -21.48 -15.12 20.34
N GLU A 539 -20.85 -14.53 19.32
CA GLU A 539 -21.16 -13.21 18.75
C GLU A 539 -21.03 -13.26 17.22
N PRO A 540 -22.08 -13.66 16.48
CA PRO A 540 -22.04 -13.81 15.02
C PRO A 540 -21.61 -12.54 14.27
N SER A 541 -21.98 -11.36 14.76
CA SER A 541 -21.55 -10.07 14.17
C SER A 541 -20.02 -9.89 14.21
N PHE A 542 -19.32 -10.54 15.15
CA PHE A 542 -17.85 -10.54 15.19
C PHE A 542 -17.25 -11.37 14.06
N ALA A 543 -17.96 -12.38 13.55
CA ALA A 543 -17.50 -13.23 12.46
C ALA A 543 -17.43 -12.46 11.13
N GLU A 544 -18.31 -11.47 10.91
CA GLU A 544 -18.38 -10.70 9.67
C GLU A 544 -17.04 -9.99 9.32
N ARG A 545 -16.28 -9.60 10.35
CA ARG A 545 -14.96 -8.96 10.22
C ARG A 545 -13.78 -9.94 10.21
N SER A 546 -13.97 -11.17 10.70
CA SER A 546 -12.92 -12.20 10.77
C SER A 546 -12.93 -13.18 9.59
N VAL A 547 -14.05 -13.27 8.87
CA VAL A 547 -14.22 -14.04 7.63
C VAL A 547 -14.14 -13.10 6.43
N ILE A 548 -13.03 -13.14 5.71
CA ILE A 548 -12.61 -12.15 4.70
C ILE A 548 -12.54 -12.84 3.34
N ARG A 549 -13.16 -12.31 2.28
CA ARG A 549 -13.05 -12.95 0.95
C ARG A 549 -11.63 -12.83 0.43
N HIS A 550 -11.13 -13.86 -0.24
CA HIS A 550 -9.79 -13.81 -0.84
C HIS A 550 -9.64 -12.64 -1.83
N ARG A 551 -10.71 -12.34 -2.56
CA ARG A 551 -10.77 -11.24 -3.55
C ARG A 551 -10.64 -9.85 -2.92
N ASP A 552 -10.98 -9.68 -1.65
CA ASP A 552 -10.92 -8.36 -0.99
C ASP A 552 -9.47 -7.90 -0.79
N TYR A 553 -8.53 -8.83 -0.58
CA TYR A 553 -7.12 -8.50 -0.34
C TYR A 553 -6.18 -8.91 -1.49
N LEU A 554 -6.58 -9.82 -2.38
CA LEU A 554 -5.86 -10.17 -3.61
C LEU A 554 -6.40 -9.37 -4.79
N THR A 555 -5.86 -8.16 -4.99
CA THR A 555 -6.25 -7.26 -6.07
C THR A 555 -5.54 -7.52 -7.40
N ASN A 556 -4.46 -8.31 -7.38
CA ASN A 556 -3.63 -8.63 -8.56
C ASN A 556 -3.18 -10.12 -8.55
N GLY A 557 -4.11 -11.03 -8.28
CA GLY A 557 -3.87 -12.48 -8.31
C GLY A 557 -5.16 -13.23 -8.59
N HIS A 558 -5.06 -14.42 -9.16
CA HIS A 558 -6.20 -15.29 -9.45
C HIS A 558 -6.55 -16.12 -8.22
N VAL A 559 -7.83 -16.26 -7.92
CA VAL A 559 -8.34 -17.12 -6.83
C VAL A 559 -9.16 -18.23 -7.45
N ILE A 560 -8.80 -19.47 -7.13
CA ILE A 560 -9.51 -20.68 -7.53
C ILE A 560 -10.08 -21.31 -6.28
N THR A 561 -11.40 -21.33 -6.18
CA THR A 561 -12.14 -21.96 -5.08
C THR A 561 -12.42 -23.41 -5.44
N SER A 562 -11.42 -24.27 -5.24
CA SER A 562 -11.52 -25.71 -5.47
C SER A 562 -10.42 -26.43 -4.67
N PRO A 563 -10.70 -27.62 -4.09
CA PRO A 563 -9.67 -28.45 -3.49
C PRO A 563 -8.58 -28.82 -4.51
N ALA A 564 -7.31 -28.73 -4.10
CA ALA A 564 -6.21 -29.35 -4.83
C ALA A 564 -6.24 -30.86 -4.56
N ILE A 565 -6.10 -31.66 -5.62
CA ILE A 565 -6.17 -33.13 -5.54
C ILE A 565 -4.86 -33.80 -5.95
N ASP A 566 -4.02 -33.13 -6.74
CA ASP A 566 -2.73 -33.66 -7.16
C ASP A 566 -1.74 -32.53 -7.49
N VAL A 567 -0.45 -32.86 -7.46
CA VAL A 567 0.67 -31.98 -7.78
C VAL A 567 1.68 -32.79 -8.61
N THR A 568 1.93 -32.30 -9.83
CA THR A 568 2.99 -32.80 -10.71
C THR A 568 4.21 -31.88 -10.64
N PRO A 569 5.37 -32.21 -11.24
CA PRO A 569 6.54 -31.33 -11.22
C PRO A 569 6.30 -29.91 -11.78
N THR A 570 5.26 -29.72 -12.59
CA THR A 570 4.98 -28.47 -13.31
C THR A 570 3.60 -27.89 -13.08
N GLU A 571 2.65 -28.65 -12.52
CA GLU A 571 1.27 -28.18 -12.36
C GLU A 571 0.58 -28.69 -11.09
N VAL A 572 -0.49 -27.99 -10.70
CA VAL A 572 -1.43 -28.42 -9.64
C VAL A 572 -2.76 -28.76 -10.29
N LEU A 573 -3.33 -29.91 -9.94
CA LEU A 573 -4.65 -30.34 -10.39
C LEU A 573 -5.70 -30.05 -9.30
N THR A 574 -6.83 -29.48 -9.71
CA THR A 574 -7.97 -29.20 -8.82
C THR A 574 -9.12 -30.18 -9.03
N ALA A 575 -9.98 -30.33 -8.03
CA ALA A 575 -11.13 -31.24 -8.07
C ALA A 575 -12.13 -30.90 -9.20
N GLU A 576 -12.18 -29.63 -9.62
CA GLU A 576 -12.99 -29.17 -10.77
C GLU A 576 -12.34 -29.44 -12.14
N GLY A 577 -11.21 -30.16 -12.18
CA GLY A 577 -10.54 -30.59 -13.41
C GLY A 577 -9.63 -29.53 -14.05
N ARG A 578 -9.24 -28.48 -13.32
CA ARG A 578 -8.27 -27.50 -13.84
C ARG A 578 -6.84 -27.96 -13.58
N SER A 579 -5.99 -27.80 -14.59
CA SER A 579 -4.52 -27.87 -14.43
C SER A 579 -3.94 -26.46 -14.38
N ILE A 580 -3.26 -26.15 -13.28
CA ILE A 580 -2.67 -24.84 -13.01
C ILE A 580 -1.15 -24.96 -13.02
N PRO A 581 -0.47 -24.49 -14.07
CA PRO A 581 0.98 -24.62 -14.18
C PRO A 581 1.71 -23.59 -13.32
N TYR A 582 2.86 -23.97 -12.78
CA TYR A 582 3.66 -23.13 -11.89
C TYR A 582 5.15 -23.19 -12.20
N ASP A 583 5.87 -22.10 -11.90
CA ASP A 583 7.33 -22.11 -11.80
C ASP A 583 7.77 -22.32 -10.35
N TYR A 584 7.01 -21.76 -9.40
CA TYR A 584 7.15 -22.00 -7.97
C TYR A 584 5.81 -22.35 -7.33
N LEU A 585 5.84 -23.32 -6.42
CA LEU A 585 4.67 -23.80 -5.68
C LEU A 585 4.86 -23.55 -4.19
N VAL A 586 3.80 -23.12 -3.50
CA VAL A 586 3.75 -22.97 -2.04
C VAL A 586 2.59 -23.81 -1.50
N ILE A 587 2.90 -24.82 -0.69
CA ILE A 587 1.91 -25.62 0.02
C ILE A 587 1.69 -25.05 1.42
N ALA A 588 0.46 -24.60 1.69
CA ALA A 588 0.05 -23.91 2.92
C ALA A 588 -1.33 -24.37 3.41
N THR A 589 -1.67 -25.65 3.17
CA THR A 589 -3.00 -26.23 3.48
C THR A 589 -3.25 -26.44 4.96
N GLY A 590 -2.22 -26.38 5.81
CA GLY A 590 -2.38 -26.39 7.28
C GLY A 590 -3.09 -27.65 7.79
N HIS A 591 -4.28 -27.47 8.36
CA HIS A 591 -5.14 -28.53 8.88
C HIS A 591 -6.38 -28.69 7.99
N HIS A 592 -6.91 -29.91 7.91
CA HIS A 592 -8.18 -30.16 7.25
C HIS A 592 -9.32 -29.88 8.23
N ASP A 593 -10.24 -29.01 7.83
CA ASP A 593 -11.38 -28.57 8.64
C ASP A 593 -12.64 -28.63 7.78
N PRO A 594 -13.65 -29.45 8.12
CA PRO A 594 -14.90 -29.53 7.39
C PRO A 594 -15.74 -28.28 7.70
N VAL A 595 -15.39 -27.17 7.05
CA VAL A 595 -16.13 -25.91 7.13
C VAL A 595 -16.77 -25.59 5.77
N PRO A 596 -17.86 -24.80 5.77
CA PRO A 596 -18.47 -24.37 4.52
C PRO A 596 -17.46 -23.73 3.56
N THR A 597 -17.65 -23.91 2.26
CA THR A 597 -16.71 -23.42 1.25
C THR A 597 -16.90 -21.94 0.95
N THR A 598 -18.10 -21.41 1.17
CA THR A 598 -18.43 -20.01 0.91
C THR A 598 -18.49 -19.17 2.18
N ARG A 599 -18.13 -17.88 2.08
CA ARG A 599 -18.24 -16.93 3.18
C ARG A 599 -19.67 -16.86 3.72
N PHE A 600 -20.67 -16.89 2.84
CA PHE A 600 -22.07 -16.78 3.22
C PHE A 600 -22.50 -17.94 4.13
N GLU A 601 -22.28 -19.17 3.69
CA GLU A 601 -22.59 -20.36 4.48
C GLU A 601 -21.77 -20.41 5.77
N ARG A 602 -20.51 -19.94 5.74
CA ARG A 602 -19.70 -19.87 6.96
C ARG A 602 -20.28 -18.92 8.00
N LEU A 603 -20.78 -17.75 7.59
CA LEU A 603 -21.45 -16.83 8.50
C LEU A 603 -22.78 -17.40 9.02
N GLN A 604 -23.52 -18.10 8.16
CA GLN A 604 -24.73 -18.82 8.58
C GLN A 604 -24.42 -19.92 9.60
N GLN A 605 -23.30 -20.63 9.44
CA GLN A 605 -22.86 -21.62 10.44
C GLN A 605 -22.59 -20.97 11.80
N TYR A 606 -21.93 -19.81 11.85
CA TYR A 606 -21.74 -19.09 13.11
C TYR A 606 -23.06 -18.65 13.74
N GLN A 607 -24.03 -18.25 12.93
CA GLN A 607 -25.38 -17.94 13.40
C GLN A 607 -26.07 -19.18 13.99
N ALA A 608 -25.98 -20.33 13.32
CA ALA A 608 -26.55 -21.59 13.80
C ALA A 608 -25.86 -22.08 15.08
N ASP A 609 -24.53 -21.98 15.16
CA ASP A 609 -23.77 -22.30 16.38
C ASP A 609 -24.20 -21.41 17.55
N ASN A 610 -24.43 -20.12 17.29
CA ASN A 610 -24.91 -19.18 18.31
C ASN A 610 -26.32 -19.49 18.80
N GLU A 611 -27.23 -19.87 17.90
CA GLU A 611 -28.58 -20.30 18.22
C GLU A 611 -28.57 -21.60 19.03
N LYS A 612 -27.70 -22.54 18.66
CA LYS A 612 -27.46 -23.78 19.42
C LYS A 612 -26.98 -23.49 20.85
N ILE A 613 -26.04 -22.55 21.03
CA ILE A 613 -25.57 -22.11 22.36
C ILE A 613 -26.71 -21.44 23.14
N LYS A 614 -27.46 -20.54 22.50
CA LYS A 614 -28.56 -19.81 23.15
C LYS A 614 -29.67 -20.74 23.63
N GLY A 615 -30.06 -21.72 22.81
CA GLY A 615 -31.12 -22.68 23.10
C GLY A 615 -30.76 -23.74 24.14
N ALA A 616 -29.48 -24.07 24.29
CA ALA A 616 -29.00 -25.04 25.27
C ALA A 616 -28.93 -24.47 26.69
N LYS A 617 -29.38 -25.24 27.69
CA LYS A 617 -29.12 -25.00 29.12
C LYS A 617 -27.81 -25.64 29.53
N SER A 618 -27.56 -26.86 29.08
CA SER A 618 -26.34 -27.63 29.34
C SER A 618 -25.51 -27.81 28.08
N ILE A 619 -24.21 -27.51 28.16
CA ILE A 619 -23.27 -27.51 27.03
C ILE A 619 -22.03 -28.34 27.36
N LEU A 620 -21.75 -29.34 26.53
CA LEU A 620 -20.56 -30.18 26.61
C LEU A 620 -19.47 -29.71 25.64
N ILE A 621 -18.26 -29.44 26.14
CA ILE A 621 -17.07 -29.10 25.34
C ILE A 621 -16.07 -30.24 25.45
N ILE A 622 -15.71 -30.83 24.32
CA ILE A 622 -14.82 -31.99 24.27
C ILE A 622 -13.43 -31.55 23.79
N GLY A 623 -12.47 -31.48 24.70
CA GLY A 623 -11.06 -31.17 24.46
C GLY A 623 -10.54 -29.96 25.23
N GLY A 624 -9.64 -30.17 26.20
CA GLY A 624 -9.03 -29.13 27.05
C GLY A 624 -7.83 -28.40 26.45
N GLY A 625 -7.72 -28.36 25.11
CA GLY A 625 -6.74 -27.57 24.38
C GLY A 625 -7.06 -26.06 24.40
N PRO A 626 -6.30 -25.23 23.67
CA PRO A 626 -6.57 -23.78 23.62
C PRO A 626 -7.97 -23.50 23.09
N THR A 627 -8.41 -24.23 22.06
CA THR A 627 -9.73 -24.07 21.47
C THR A 627 -10.86 -24.31 22.48
N GLY A 628 -10.82 -25.42 23.22
CA GLY A 628 -11.89 -25.75 24.17
C GLY A 628 -11.88 -24.84 25.40
N VAL A 629 -10.70 -24.48 25.91
CA VAL A 629 -10.60 -23.52 27.03
C VAL A 629 -11.09 -22.13 26.64
N GLU A 630 -10.73 -21.66 25.44
CA GLU A 630 -11.22 -20.37 24.94
C GLU A 630 -12.74 -20.39 24.74
N LEU A 631 -13.29 -21.44 24.11
CA LEU A 631 -14.73 -21.57 23.90
C LEU A 631 -15.49 -21.62 25.24
N ALA A 632 -15.03 -22.43 26.20
CA ALA A 632 -15.61 -22.51 27.53
C ALA A 632 -15.59 -21.14 28.23
N GLY A 633 -14.49 -20.40 28.11
CA GLY A 633 -14.38 -19.06 28.67
C GLY A 633 -15.27 -18.01 28.00
N GLU A 634 -15.47 -18.10 26.69
CA GLU A 634 -16.42 -17.23 25.97
C GLU A 634 -17.87 -17.50 26.39
N ILE A 635 -18.28 -18.78 26.42
CA ILE A 635 -19.63 -19.18 26.83
C ILE A 635 -19.89 -18.82 28.30
N ALA A 636 -19.01 -19.19 29.22
CA ALA A 636 -19.20 -18.93 30.65
C ALA A 636 -19.16 -17.42 31.00
N PHE A 637 -18.57 -16.59 30.14
CA PHE A 637 -18.57 -15.14 30.31
C PHE A 637 -19.85 -14.49 29.76
N ASP A 638 -20.29 -14.88 28.55
CA ASP A 638 -21.45 -14.29 27.88
C ASP A 638 -22.80 -14.86 28.34
N TYR A 639 -22.79 -16.09 28.85
CA TYR A 639 -23.94 -16.85 29.31
C TYR A 639 -23.66 -17.49 30.69
N PRO A 640 -23.49 -16.68 31.75
CA PRO A 640 -23.13 -17.17 33.08
C PRO A 640 -24.18 -18.10 33.72
N GLU A 641 -25.39 -18.13 33.20
CA GLU A 641 -26.49 -18.99 33.63
C GLU A 641 -26.46 -20.42 33.07
N LYS A 642 -25.58 -20.71 32.11
CA LYS A 642 -25.52 -22.01 31.43
C LYS A 642 -24.60 -23.00 32.15
N ASP A 643 -25.00 -24.27 32.16
CA ASP A 643 -24.22 -25.36 32.71
C ASP A 643 -23.18 -25.82 31.67
N VAL A 644 -21.92 -25.44 31.86
CA VAL A 644 -20.84 -25.80 30.92
C VAL A 644 -19.96 -26.89 31.51
N THR A 645 -19.88 -28.03 30.82
CA THR A 645 -18.97 -29.13 31.16
C THR A 645 -17.86 -29.22 30.12
N LEU A 646 -16.60 -29.17 30.54
CA LEU A 646 -15.44 -29.38 29.69
C LEU A 646 -14.78 -30.71 30.04
N VAL A 647 -14.70 -31.61 29.05
CA VAL A 647 -14.06 -32.92 29.18
C VAL A 647 -12.74 -32.93 28.43
N HIS A 648 -11.68 -33.42 29.06
CA HIS A 648 -10.37 -33.57 28.45
C HIS A 648 -9.72 -34.88 28.87
N ASN A 649 -9.17 -35.61 27.88
CA ASN A 649 -8.48 -36.87 28.11
C ASN A 649 -7.10 -36.70 28.78
N GLY A 650 -6.55 -35.48 28.78
CA GLY A 650 -5.28 -35.16 29.42
C GLY A 650 -5.40 -34.96 30.93
N TYR A 651 -4.29 -35.12 31.64
CA TYR A 651 -4.20 -34.93 33.09
C TYR A 651 -4.27 -33.45 33.52
N ARG A 652 -4.18 -32.53 32.55
CA ARG A 652 -4.29 -31.09 32.79
C ARG A 652 -4.75 -30.35 31.53
N LEU A 653 -5.34 -29.17 31.70
CA LEU A 653 -5.66 -28.30 30.58
C LEU A 653 -4.39 -27.75 29.91
N LEU A 654 -4.50 -27.42 28.63
CA LEU A 654 -3.45 -26.72 27.89
C LEU A 654 -2.08 -27.42 28.03
N GLU A 655 -1.99 -28.72 27.76
CA GLU A 655 -0.77 -29.51 28.01
C GLU A 655 0.49 -28.96 27.30
N PHE A 656 0.30 -28.26 26.20
CA PHE A 656 1.37 -27.61 25.43
C PHE A 656 1.95 -26.33 26.08
N ILE A 657 1.34 -25.78 27.15
CA ILE A 657 1.88 -24.64 27.92
C ILE A 657 2.33 -25.06 29.32
N GLY A 658 3.03 -24.16 30.01
CA GLY A 658 3.57 -24.44 31.35
C GLY A 658 2.48 -24.75 32.39
N PRO A 659 2.75 -25.63 33.38
CA PRO A 659 1.78 -26.05 34.40
C PRO A 659 1.11 -24.90 35.15
N LYS A 660 1.84 -23.80 35.39
CA LYS A 660 1.30 -22.59 36.03
C LYS A 660 0.14 -21.97 35.24
N ALA A 661 0.24 -21.95 33.91
CA ALA A 661 -0.81 -21.39 33.06
C ALA A 661 -2.02 -22.33 32.97
N SER A 662 -1.77 -23.64 32.94
CA SER A 662 -2.81 -24.67 33.07
C SER A 662 -3.62 -24.49 34.36
N ASN A 663 -2.95 -24.48 35.52
CA ASN A 663 -3.62 -24.39 36.82
C ASN A 663 -4.42 -23.09 36.95
N LYS A 664 -3.84 -21.96 36.54
CA LYS A 664 -4.54 -20.67 36.52
C LYS A 664 -5.78 -20.67 35.63
N SER A 665 -5.73 -21.35 34.49
CA SER A 665 -6.89 -21.46 33.58
C SER A 665 -7.97 -22.36 34.17
N LEU A 666 -7.58 -23.48 34.79
CA LEU A 666 -8.50 -24.39 35.48
C LEU A 666 -9.20 -23.71 36.66
N GLU A 667 -8.45 -23.01 37.52
CA GLU A 667 -8.99 -22.22 38.63
C GLU A 667 -9.96 -21.15 38.13
N TRP A 668 -9.61 -20.45 37.04
CA TRP A 668 -10.47 -19.45 36.45
C TRP A 668 -11.77 -20.04 35.91
N LEU A 669 -11.72 -21.14 35.15
CA LEU A 669 -12.91 -21.82 34.65
C LEU A 669 -13.82 -22.30 35.79
N LYS A 670 -13.24 -22.90 36.84
CA LYS A 670 -13.99 -23.31 38.04
C LYS A 670 -14.64 -22.12 38.76
N SER A 671 -13.96 -20.97 38.81
CA SER A 671 -14.54 -19.73 39.36
C SER A 671 -15.71 -19.18 38.54
N LYS A 672 -15.90 -19.66 37.31
CA LYS A 672 -17.03 -19.38 36.43
C LYS A 672 -18.04 -20.52 36.36
N HIS A 673 -17.99 -21.44 37.33
CA HIS A 673 -18.89 -22.60 37.42
C HIS A 673 -18.82 -23.55 36.22
N VAL A 674 -17.70 -23.57 35.49
CA VAL A 674 -17.45 -24.59 34.47
C VAL A 674 -16.99 -25.87 35.17
N ASP A 675 -17.71 -26.96 34.95
CA ASP A 675 -17.32 -28.29 35.42
C ASP A 675 -16.24 -28.87 34.50
N VAL A 676 -15.08 -29.21 35.05
CA VAL A 676 -13.92 -29.67 34.27
C VAL A 676 -13.57 -31.10 34.65
N LYS A 677 -13.74 -32.02 33.71
CA LYS A 677 -13.38 -33.43 33.83
C LYS A 677 -12.07 -33.69 33.08
N LEU A 678 -11.03 -34.05 33.83
CA LEU A 678 -9.71 -34.41 33.29
C LEU A 678 -9.58 -35.94 33.25
N GLU A 679 -8.65 -36.45 32.44
CA GLU A 679 -8.39 -37.89 32.26
C GLU A 679 -9.64 -38.67 31.78
N GLN A 680 -10.54 -37.99 31.08
CA GLN A 680 -11.75 -38.58 30.52
C GLN A 680 -11.88 -38.22 29.03
N SER A 681 -12.28 -39.18 28.19
CA SER A 681 -12.68 -38.93 26.81
C SER A 681 -14.16 -39.21 26.61
N VAL A 682 -14.78 -38.60 25.60
CA VAL A 682 -16.18 -38.85 25.24
C VAL A 682 -16.22 -39.60 23.92
N ASP A 683 -16.99 -40.69 23.87
CA ASP A 683 -17.30 -41.40 22.63
C ASP A 683 -18.57 -40.82 22.00
N LEU A 684 -18.43 -40.16 20.85
CA LEU A 684 -19.56 -39.54 20.14
C LEU A 684 -20.45 -40.57 19.42
N ASP A 685 -19.94 -41.76 19.13
CA ASP A 685 -20.69 -42.81 18.44
C ASP A 685 -21.67 -43.54 19.37
N SER A 686 -21.48 -43.38 20.69
CA SER A 686 -22.36 -43.92 21.75
C SER A 686 -23.57 -43.04 22.08
N ASN A 687 -23.74 -41.90 21.41
CA ASN A 687 -24.74 -40.89 21.76
C ASN A 687 -26.19 -41.34 21.45
N SER A 688 -26.99 -41.51 22.50
CA SER A 688 -28.44 -41.67 22.43
C SER A 688 -29.14 -40.41 22.96
N GLY A 689 -29.29 -39.39 22.11
CA GLY A 689 -30.22 -38.28 22.37
C GLY A 689 -29.79 -37.26 23.42
N GLY A 690 -28.49 -36.98 23.58
CA GLY A 690 -27.99 -35.93 24.49
C GLY A 690 -27.33 -36.45 25.77
N ALA A 691 -27.25 -37.77 25.93
CA ALA A 691 -26.45 -38.44 26.95
C ALA A 691 -25.11 -38.89 26.36
N TYR A 692 -24.02 -38.40 26.93
CA TYR A 692 -22.64 -38.67 26.49
C TYR A 692 -21.93 -39.52 27.53
N VAL A 693 -21.46 -40.70 27.13
CA VAL A 693 -20.71 -41.59 28.01
C VAL A 693 -19.23 -41.26 27.95
N THR A 694 -18.62 -41.04 29.11
CA THR A 694 -17.18 -40.82 29.21
C THR A 694 -16.43 -42.13 29.36
N SER A 695 -15.11 -42.12 29.15
CA SER A 695 -14.24 -43.28 29.33
C SER A 695 -14.19 -43.82 30.77
N SER A 696 -14.65 -43.05 31.76
CA SER A 696 -14.80 -43.52 33.14
C SER A 696 -16.16 -44.19 33.41
N GLY A 697 -17.06 -44.23 32.42
CA GLY A 697 -18.43 -44.70 32.55
C GLY A 697 -19.40 -43.66 33.14
N GLU A 698 -18.95 -42.41 33.34
CA GLU A 698 -19.81 -41.30 33.74
C GLU A 698 -20.71 -40.89 32.57
N ILE A 699 -21.98 -40.60 32.86
CA ILE A 699 -22.93 -40.10 31.85
C ILE A 699 -23.09 -38.60 32.04
N ILE A 700 -22.79 -37.83 31.00
CA ILE A 700 -22.97 -36.39 30.96
C ILE A 700 -24.18 -36.08 30.09
N GLU A 701 -25.21 -35.46 30.67
CA GLU A 701 -26.35 -34.97 29.93
C GLU A 701 -26.09 -33.54 29.46
N ALA A 702 -26.12 -33.32 28.14
CA ALA A 702 -25.97 -32.00 27.56
C ALA A 702 -26.91 -31.80 26.36
N ASP A 703 -27.62 -30.67 26.34
CA ASP A 703 -28.49 -30.28 25.22
C ASP A 703 -27.71 -30.16 23.91
N CYS A 704 -26.42 -29.81 24.01
CA CYS A 704 -25.57 -29.61 22.86
C CYS A 704 -24.08 -29.85 23.18
N HIS A 705 -23.29 -30.22 22.16
CA HIS A 705 -21.85 -30.40 22.31
C HIS A 705 -21.03 -29.65 21.24
N PHE A 706 -19.75 -29.38 21.57
CA PHE A 706 -18.73 -28.83 20.69
C PHE A 706 -17.44 -29.65 20.75
N LEU A 707 -16.95 -30.08 19.59
CA LEU A 707 -15.71 -30.83 19.46
C LEU A 707 -14.51 -29.89 19.28
N CYS A 708 -13.63 -29.88 20.26
CA CYS A 708 -12.43 -29.03 20.35
C CYS A 708 -11.14 -29.85 20.41
N THR A 709 -11.16 -31.07 19.86
CA THR A 709 -10.00 -31.95 19.73
C THR A 709 -9.10 -31.54 18.56
N GLY A 710 -7.88 -32.08 18.51
CA GLY A 710 -6.92 -31.77 17.45
C GLY A 710 -7.46 -32.12 16.06
N LYS A 711 -7.25 -31.21 15.10
CA LYS A 711 -7.70 -31.40 13.71
C LYS A 711 -6.67 -32.21 12.91
N PRO A 712 -7.09 -33.05 11.95
CA PRO A 712 -6.18 -33.76 11.06
C PRO A 712 -5.39 -32.77 10.19
N LEU A 713 -4.19 -33.17 9.76
CA LEU A 713 -3.36 -32.36 8.86
C LEU A 713 -3.99 -32.27 7.46
N GLY A 714 -3.84 -31.12 6.82
CA GLY A 714 -4.30 -30.84 5.46
C GLY A 714 -3.38 -31.41 4.38
N SER A 715 -2.67 -32.50 4.67
CA SER A 715 -1.67 -33.15 3.82
C SER A 715 -2.15 -34.47 3.21
N GLU A 716 -3.35 -34.94 3.53
CA GLU A 716 -3.86 -36.25 3.06
C GLU A 716 -3.79 -36.39 1.53
N TRP A 717 -4.22 -35.34 0.81
CA TRP A 717 -4.19 -35.29 -0.65
C TRP A 717 -2.78 -35.39 -1.25
N LEU A 718 -1.72 -35.12 -0.48
CA LEU A 718 -0.33 -35.20 -0.93
C LEU A 718 0.19 -36.64 -1.02
N LYS A 719 -0.43 -37.60 -0.31
CA LYS A 719 0.02 -39.00 -0.27
C LYS A 719 -0.04 -39.70 -1.64
N GLY A 720 -0.88 -39.21 -2.54
CA GLY A 720 -1.01 -39.70 -3.93
C GLY A 720 -0.13 -38.97 -4.95
N THR A 721 0.63 -37.96 -4.53
CA THR A 721 1.32 -37.01 -5.43
C THR A 721 2.83 -37.24 -5.49
N MET A 722 3.54 -36.46 -6.31
CA MET A 722 5.01 -36.47 -6.32
C MET A 722 5.65 -36.10 -4.97
N LEU A 723 4.90 -35.48 -4.04
CA LEU A 723 5.38 -35.04 -2.73
C LEU A 723 5.24 -36.11 -1.63
N LYS A 724 4.71 -37.31 -1.95
CA LYS A 724 4.58 -38.43 -0.99
C LYS A 724 5.90 -38.73 -0.25
N GLY A 725 7.02 -38.71 -0.98
CA GLY A 725 8.35 -38.99 -0.44
C GLY A 725 8.94 -37.87 0.42
N SER A 726 8.26 -36.72 0.52
CA SER A 726 8.66 -35.58 1.35
C SER A 726 7.80 -35.43 2.61
N LEU A 727 6.93 -36.40 2.90
CA LEU A 727 6.12 -36.44 4.12
C LEU A 727 6.85 -37.25 5.20
N ASP A 728 6.83 -36.76 6.43
CA ASP A 728 7.28 -37.53 7.60
C ASP A 728 6.24 -38.56 8.06
N GLU A 729 6.57 -39.34 9.08
CA GLU A 729 5.69 -40.39 9.64
C GLU A 729 4.35 -39.84 10.18
N LEU A 730 4.30 -38.55 10.51
CA LEU A 730 3.10 -37.87 10.99
C LEU A 730 2.34 -37.18 9.85
N GLY A 731 2.79 -37.32 8.59
CA GLY A 731 2.17 -36.70 7.42
C GLY A 731 2.48 -35.21 7.26
N ARG A 732 3.57 -34.69 7.85
CA ARG A 732 4.02 -33.30 7.68
C ARG A 732 5.06 -33.19 6.57
N LEU A 733 5.07 -32.08 5.84
CA LEU A 733 6.07 -31.82 4.80
C LEU A 733 7.43 -31.48 5.43
N GLU A 734 8.45 -32.27 5.11
CA GLU A 734 9.85 -32.03 5.47
C GLU A 734 10.39 -30.80 4.71
N VAL A 735 10.83 -29.78 5.43
CA VAL A 735 11.39 -28.55 4.84
C VAL A 735 12.82 -28.23 5.30
N ASP A 736 13.58 -27.59 4.43
CA ASP A 736 14.88 -27.02 4.78
C ASP A 736 14.75 -25.68 5.53
N GLU A 737 15.88 -25.13 5.98
CA GLU A 737 15.91 -23.82 6.67
C GLU A 737 15.37 -22.67 5.82
N ASN A 738 15.32 -22.79 4.49
CA ASN A 738 14.76 -21.78 3.59
C ASN A 738 13.27 -22.01 3.30
N LEU A 739 12.64 -22.97 3.98
CA LEU A 739 11.24 -23.41 3.83
C LEU A 739 10.93 -24.09 2.50
N ARG A 740 11.95 -24.66 1.84
CA ARG A 740 11.75 -25.49 0.64
C ARG A 740 11.47 -26.92 1.05
N VAL A 741 10.57 -27.58 0.32
CA VAL A 741 10.30 -29.00 0.50
C VAL A 741 11.54 -29.80 0.12
N LYS A 742 11.98 -30.69 1.00
CA LYS A 742 13.17 -31.51 0.81
C LYS A 742 13.06 -32.33 -0.47
N GLY A 743 14.12 -32.31 -1.29
CA GLY A 743 14.15 -32.93 -2.62
C GLY A 743 13.67 -32.03 -3.76
N HIS A 744 13.04 -30.89 -3.46
CA HIS A 744 12.46 -30.00 -4.47
C HIS A 744 13.05 -28.58 -4.41
N ARG A 745 13.47 -28.04 -5.56
CA ARG A 745 14.12 -26.71 -5.63
C ARG A 745 13.13 -25.55 -5.75
N ASN A 746 11.92 -25.82 -6.23
CA ASN A 746 10.91 -24.83 -6.56
C ASN A 746 9.59 -25.00 -5.78
N VAL A 747 9.52 -25.96 -4.85
CA VAL A 747 8.37 -26.19 -3.99
C VAL A 747 8.71 -25.75 -2.57
N PHE A 748 7.84 -24.94 -1.97
CA PHE A 748 7.93 -24.44 -0.61
C PHE A 748 6.75 -24.98 0.21
N ALA A 749 6.94 -25.18 1.50
CA ALA A 749 5.85 -25.48 2.42
C ALA A 749 5.93 -24.60 3.67
N ILE A 750 4.78 -24.09 4.09
CA ILE A 750 4.68 -23.09 5.17
C ILE A 750 3.44 -23.29 6.03
N GLY A 751 3.47 -22.73 7.23
CA GLY A 751 2.38 -22.87 8.19
C GLY A 751 2.41 -24.21 8.90
N ASP A 752 1.24 -24.71 9.28
CA ASP A 752 1.13 -25.85 10.20
C ASP A 752 1.43 -27.21 9.56
N ILE A 753 1.42 -27.28 8.22
CA ILE A 753 1.70 -28.51 7.46
C ILE A 753 3.17 -28.97 7.53
N THR A 754 4.09 -28.12 8.04
CA THR A 754 5.53 -28.43 8.02
C THR A 754 5.98 -29.27 9.22
N ASP A 755 7.09 -29.99 9.07
CA ASP A 755 7.73 -30.79 10.13
C ASP A 755 8.46 -29.94 11.21
N ILE A 756 8.54 -28.62 11.01
CA ILE A 756 9.25 -27.69 11.89
C ILE A 756 8.83 -27.86 13.34
N LYS A 757 9.80 -28.21 14.20
CA LYS A 757 9.65 -28.47 15.64
C LYS A 757 9.43 -27.17 16.42
N GLU A 758 8.22 -26.65 16.36
CA GLU A 758 7.77 -25.51 17.15
C GLU A 758 6.27 -25.58 17.42
N MET A 759 5.78 -24.72 18.32
CA MET A 759 4.35 -24.59 18.52
C MET A 759 3.69 -23.99 17.27
N LYS A 760 2.75 -24.75 16.69
CA LYS A 760 1.96 -24.34 15.53
C LYS A 760 0.97 -23.25 15.96
N GLN A 761 1.32 -22.02 15.63
CA GLN A 761 0.58 -20.82 16.02
C GLN A 761 0.48 -19.87 14.82
N GLY A 762 -0.57 -19.06 14.80
CA GLY A 762 -0.75 -18.02 13.77
C GLY A 762 0.46 -17.08 13.61
N TYR A 763 1.17 -16.80 14.70
CA TYR A 763 2.40 -16.00 14.67
C TYR A 763 3.54 -16.70 13.90
N SER A 764 3.74 -18.00 14.13
CA SER A 764 4.73 -18.81 13.43
C SER A 764 4.39 -18.93 11.95
N ALA A 765 3.12 -19.20 11.63
CA ALA A 765 2.61 -19.22 10.27
C ALA A 765 2.84 -17.88 9.51
N GLN A 766 2.62 -16.75 10.18
CA GLN A 766 2.93 -15.42 9.62
C GLN A 766 4.43 -15.26 9.34
N LYS A 767 5.31 -15.75 10.21
CA LYS A 767 6.75 -15.70 9.97
C LYS A 767 7.19 -16.60 8.82
N HIS A 768 6.65 -17.81 8.74
CA HIS A 768 6.89 -18.72 7.60
C HIS A 768 6.56 -18.01 6.30
N ALA A 769 5.39 -17.37 6.24
CA ALA A 769 4.96 -16.60 5.09
C ALA A 769 5.93 -15.46 4.73
N LEU A 770 6.38 -14.67 5.71
CA LEU A 770 7.33 -13.58 5.46
C LEU A 770 8.68 -14.07 4.93
N VAL A 771 9.20 -15.18 5.46
CA VAL A 771 10.46 -15.79 5.00
C VAL A 771 10.30 -16.38 3.59
N ALA A 772 9.24 -17.16 3.36
CA ALA A 772 8.96 -17.74 2.04
C ALA A 772 8.74 -16.66 0.97
N ALA A 773 7.95 -15.62 1.27
CA ALA A 773 7.73 -14.50 0.34
C ALA A 773 9.04 -13.74 0.02
N LYS A 774 9.94 -13.59 1.01
CA LYS A 774 11.26 -13.00 0.79
C LYS A 774 12.13 -13.90 -0.09
N ASN A 775 12.19 -15.20 0.18
CA ASN A 775 12.98 -16.16 -0.58
C ASN A 775 12.47 -16.27 -2.02
N LEU A 776 11.16 -16.40 -2.21
CA LEU A 776 10.53 -16.37 -3.53
C LEU A 776 10.80 -15.06 -4.25
N SER A 777 10.72 -13.90 -3.58
CA SER A 777 11.06 -12.61 -4.19
C SER A 777 12.50 -12.55 -4.71
N ILE A 778 13.45 -13.19 -4.03
CA ILE A 778 14.85 -13.28 -4.46
C ILE A 778 14.97 -14.16 -5.71
N LEU A 779 14.30 -15.32 -5.70
CA LEU A 779 14.32 -16.29 -6.80
C LEU A 779 13.60 -15.77 -8.06
N LEU A 780 12.47 -15.10 -7.87
CA LEU A 780 11.72 -14.42 -8.94
C LEU A 780 12.54 -13.30 -9.59
N ALA A 781 13.38 -12.61 -8.82
CA ALA A 781 14.30 -11.59 -9.33
C ALA A 781 15.64 -12.16 -9.87
N GLY A 782 15.83 -13.49 -9.83
CA GLY A 782 17.01 -14.16 -10.41
C GLY A 782 18.23 -14.08 -9.49
N GLY A 783 17.99 -13.79 -8.21
CA GLY A 783 19.02 -13.76 -7.19
C GLY A 783 19.57 -15.16 -6.90
N ARG A 784 20.81 -15.20 -6.40
CA ARG A 784 21.48 -16.43 -5.98
C ARG A 784 20.79 -17.01 -4.74
N GLN A 785 20.68 -18.35 -4.69
CA GLN A 785 20.12 -19.09 -3.56
C GLN A 785 20.81 -18.77 -2.22
N SER A 786 22.12 -18.48 -2.24
CA SER A 786 22.88 -18.10 -1.03
C SER A 786 22.43 -16.80 -0.36
N LYS A 787 21.53 -16.02 -0.98
CA LYS A 787 20.93 -14.81 -0.39
C LYS A 787 19.59 -15.07 0.29
N MET A 788 19.06 -16.30 0.21
CA MET A 788 17.81 -16.66 0.87
C MET A 788 17.98 -16.56 2.38
N ALA A 789 16.88 -16.19 3.06
CA ALA A 789 16.81 -16.16 4.50
C ALA A 789 16.55 -17.57 5.02
N ALA A 790 17.29 -17.95 6.06
CA ALA A 790 16.97 -19.09 6.90
C ALA A 790 15.85 -18.70 7.90
N TYR A 791 14.95 -19.64 8.15
CA TYR A 791 13.96 -19.59 9.22
C TYR A 791 14.55 -20.25 10.47
N GLU A 792 14.52 -19.53 11.58
CA GLU A 792 14.93 -20.04 12.88
C GLU A 792 13.70 -20.22 13.78
N PRO A 793 13.34 -21.47 14.11
CA PRO A 793 12.29 -21.77 15.08
C PRO A 793 12.64 -21.15 16.44
N ARG A 794 11.66 -20.53 17.11
CA ARG A 794 11.90 -19.97 18.45
C ARG A 794 11.60 -21.01 19.51
N SER A 795 12.59 -21.28 20.36
CA SER A 795 12.50 -22.22 21.48
C SER A 795 11.65 -21.74 22.67
N SER A 796 11.43 -20.42 22.82
CA SER A 796 10.66 -19.85 23.94
C SER A 796 9.36 -19.23 23.45
N ALA A 797 8.31 -20.03 23.46
CA ALA A 797 7.02 -19.62 22.94
C ALA A 797 6.24 -18.81 23.97
N LYS A 798 5.77 -17.65 23.52
CA LYS A 798 4.78 -16.86 24.26
C LYS A 798 3.40 -17.38 23.85
N ALA A 799 2.62 -17.86 24.79
CA ALA A 799 1.26 -18.31 24.53
C ALA A 799 0.27 -17.37 25.20
N PHE A 800 -0.81 -17.05 24.50
CA PHE A 800 -1.92 -16.29 25.04
C PHE A 800 -3.19 -17.10 24.78
N VAL A 801 -3.93 -17.42 25.84
CA VAL A 801 -5.21 -18.12 25.78
C VAL A 801 -6.26 -17.18 26.38
N SER A 802 -7.28 -16.83 25.61
CA SER A 802 -8.35 -15.94 26.11
C SER A 802 -9.25 -16.69 27.11
N LEU A 803 -9.71 -15.96 28.12
CA LEU A 803 -10.62 -16.44 29.15
C LEU A 803 -11.82 -15.49 29.16
N GLY A 804 -12.69 -15.64 28.15
CA GLY A 804 -13.80 -14.73 27.86
C GLY A 804 -13.37 -13.36 27.31
N ARG A 805 -14.26 -12.37 27.43
CA ARG A 805 -14.09 -11.05 26.76
C ARG A 805 -12.97 -10.16 27.31
N ARG A 806 -12.67 -10.28 28.59
CA ARG A 806 -11.82 -9.31 29.31
C ARG A 806 -10.52 -9.88 29.83
N GLU A 807 -10.44 -11.19 30.02
CA GLU A 807 -9.32 -11.83 30.68
C GLU A 807 -8.61 -12.80 29.73
N ALA A 808 -7.36 -13.11 30.05
CA ALA A 808 -6.57 -14.11 29.36
C ALA A 808 -5.51 -14.66 30.31
N VAL A 809 -4.96 -15.82 29.97
CA VAL A 809 -3.69 -16.27 30.53
C VAL A 809 -2.59 -16.07 29.48
N ALA A 810 -1.45 -15.54 29.93
CA ALA A 810 -0.25 -15.33 29.12
C ALA A 810 0.92 -16.07 29.74
N GLN A 811 1.51 -16.99 28.97
CA GLN A 811 2.76 -17.67 29.30
C GLN A 811 3.92 -16.96 28.62
N PHE A 812 4.91 -16.55 29.42
CA PHE A 812 6.20 -16.03 28.99
C PHE A 812 7.31 -17.02 29.41
N PRO A 813 8.55 -16.86 28.91
CA PRO A 813 9.62 -17.82 29.18
C PRO A 813 9.92 -18.05 30.68
N PHE A 814 9.72 -17.03 31.52
CA PHE A 814 10.03 -17.08 32.96
C PHE A 814 8.85 -16.71 33.87
N THR A 815 7.70 -16.33 33.31
CA THR A 815 6.55 -15.84 34.10
C THR A 815 5.22 -16.19 33.44
N THR A 816 4.18 -16.29 34.26
CA THR A 816 2.82 -16.55 33.83
C THR A 816 1.91 -15.50 34.45
N VAL A 817 1.16 -14.79 33.62
CA VAL A 817 0.24 -13.72 34.05
C VAL A 817 -1.18 -14.10 33.64
N ILE A 818 -2.15 -13.87 34.51
CA ILE A 818 -3.59 -14.04 34.23
C ILE A 818 -4.34 -12.75 34.58
N GLY A 819 -5.46 -12.50 33.91
CA GLY A 819 -6.40 -11.42 34.23
C GLY A 819 -6.57 -10.42 33.09
N VAL A 820 -6.95 -9.19 33.44
CA VAL A 820 -7.34 -8.15 32.46
C VAL A 820 -6.15 -7.65 31.63
N ALA A 821 -4.95 -7.55 32.20
CA ALA A 821 -3.77 -7.06 31.48
C ALA A 821 -3.43 -7.89 30.22
N PRO A 822 -3.29 -9.23 30.30
CA PRO A 822 -3.15 -10.05 29.09
C PRO A 822 -4.44 -10.07 28.23
N GLY A 823 -5.62 -9.91 28.82
CA GLY A 823 -6.89 -9.81 28.09
C GLY A 823 -7.02 -8.55 27.21
N LEU A 824 -6.45 -7.41 27.63
CA LEU A 824 -6.38 -6.20 26.82
C LEU A 824 -5.51 -6.38 25.55
N ILE A 825 -4.58 -7.34 25.58
CA ILE A 825 -3.71 -7.64 24.45
C ILE A 825 -4.43 -8.53 23.42
N LYS A 826 -5.09 -9.60 23.87
CA LYS A 826 -5.73 -10.60 23.00
C LYS A 826 -7.26 -10.48 22.99
N SER A 827 -7.92 -10.64 24.14
CA SER A 827 -9.36 -10.92 24.26
C SER A 827 -10.33 -9.84 23.76
N ARG A 828 -9.88 -8.57 23.66
CA ARG A 828 -10.75 -7.47 23.18
C ARG A 828 -11.00 -7.50 21.67
N ASP A 829 -9.95 -7.61 20.87
CA ASP A 829 -10.04 -7.57 19.39
C ASP A 829 -9.65 -8.89 18.74
N LEU A 830 -9.09 -9.83 19.50
CA LEU A 830 -8.48 -11.07 19.01
C LEU A 830 -7.55 -10.79 17.83
N PHE A 831 -6.81 -9.68 17.87
CA PHE A 831 -5.94 -9.21 16.78
C PHE A 831 -6.60 -9.13 15.38
N VAL A 832 -7.92 -9.10 15.27
CA VAL A 832 -8.65 -9.06 13.99
C VAL A 832 -8.29 -7.80 13.22
N GLY A 833 -8.39 -6.62 13.85
CA GLY A 833 -8.07 -5.34 13.21
C GLY A 833 -6.60 -5.27 12.79
N LYS A 834 -5.70 -5.83 13.60
CA LYS A 834 -4.28 -5.94 13.24
C LYS A 834 -4.09 -6.82 12.01
N THR A 835 -4.80 -7.94 11.91
CA THR A 835 -4.68 -8.88 10.78
C THR A 835 -5.25 -8.30 9.50
N ARG A 836 -6.44 -7.68 9.55
CA ARG A 836 -7.04 -6.94 8.43
C ARG A 836 -6.09 -5.88 7.88
N LYS A 837 -5.44 -5.11 8.77
CA LYS A 837 -4.44 -4.12 8.39
C LYS A 837 -3.22 -4.72 7.68
N HIS A 838 -2.76 -5.92 8.06
CA HIS A 838 -1.66 -6.60 7.36
C HIS A 838 -2.07 -7.05 5.95
N LEU A 839 -3.34 -7.36 5.72
CA LEU A 839 -3.90 -7.67 4.40
C LEU A 839 -4.19 -6.42 3.56
N GLY A 840 -4.03 -5.22 4.12
CA GLY A 840 -4.32 -3.94 3.45
C GLY A 840 -5.79 -3.55 3.50
N LEU A 841 -6.57 -4.16 4.40
CA LEU A 841 -7.99 -3.87 4.63
C LEU A 841 -8.18 -2.91 5.80
N ASP A 842 -9.35 -2.29 5.86
CA ASP A 842 -9.73 -1.43 6.97
C ASP A 842 -9.87 -2.26 8.27
N PRO A 843 -9.24 -1.85 9.40
CA PRO A 843 -9.26 -2.59 10.66
C PRO A 843 -10.63 -2.58 11.37
N HIS A 844 -11.56 -1.70 11.00
CA HIS A 844 -12.83 -1.47 11.70
C HIS A 844 -14.07 -1.73 10.83
N ILE A 845 -13.94 -1.69 9.50
CA ILE A 845 -15.09 -1.89 8.60
C ILE A 845 -15.50 -3.35 8.55
N VAL A 846 -16.81 -3.54 8.70
CA VAL A 846 -17.55 -4.73 8.32
C VAL A 846 -18.13 -4.42 6.93
N ASP A 847 -17.89 -5.26 5.93
CA ASP A 847 -18.44 -5.04 4.59
C ASP A 847 -19.97 -5.03 4.71
N ALA A 848 -20.58 -3.87 4.46
CA ALA A 848 -22.03 -3.67 4.44
C ALA A 848 -22.66 -4.20 3.15
#